data_AF-Q383R4-F1
#
_entry.id   AF-Q383R4-F1
#
_cell.length_a   1.000
_cell.length_b   1.000
_cell.length_c   1.000
_cell.angle_alpha   90.00
_cell.angle_beta   90.00
_cell.angle_gamma   90.00
#
_symmetry.space_group_name_H-M   'P 1'
#
loop_
_entity.id
_entity.type
_entity.pdbx_description
1 polymer ?
#
loop_
_entity_poly.entity_id
_entity_poly.type
_entity_poly.pdbx_seq_one_letter_code
_entity_poly.pdbx_strand_id
1 'polypeptide(L)'
;MERRRLLHDGRWFTPPVLYGSARRGLKTLDVREYRPLAMPIEFRFYQRYANHPNRQSGIQFLTHYNTHQRFRVNKDYIDYMHWGKEQGQARLPHRHQRVAFDFNDQLHPTRIGTPEDGGNANHCYPEDGEDGSYAWFASQDPTFGHHPDLSSSFDPNYRVFSHPEHWNKMFTKRRPGEGDIDLSVLPSRSLLGPLMAHSDTKGIPYFKVDNRGHSNGRVPGVNAPFFGEFDQKMMQAMSRPLNANRTITGNDGRFSKTIMINEPQCNQALSAKTASELSKEIDKATNAVYSKLSVLEAAQSGLTDYFCGGLNFEIVGFELHMAAMLRERAAAILERSGAGGLPSASSATLSSSSTTRRCAMLLEKADEREVNKLLRDASRYEDRVDDALRQHASLIWRVYTAPRPLMTLTNGKCRGTGCGLSLFAKYCALKDSSEFIFDGPNVGITPYGGMTRLLARPETSLKYPGLAEFVVLTGASLFAGDALRLGWTDLFTTIPDMTYHIKEWFDTTEHMHNDAVAWQLGHLLETCFKMKESHSSAMERAAITPTRARWVEDAFADQPSVNDIMRTLTEIEQLPFQSTHNTSDESHITPYTLGSVAAGVQRLGEHRLRYTLSPWDITPPEDSVVLKHTSEMFRAYVLERRGATDVVTHRDAERAAAWSQQRQREYDAYCSLKEAPHPRHVYARLEGCEGKIVSFEFVFEISCRRSGPQGTDEVLQATTISRLKSRILDALGMPRDRNIDLGWYLPTLDTCPIHSDEELMQVLHTDPGIEDPKEKLRYPPIYFIVKRCTLYFSEWAYAVKHQLLLQSPFALRAAFGLLQEVRGDGAAENVMPLAETLGTEFKYFTRLMRRPDFYRVGVHTDKSVEKWEEIKEERRHNIHHTHRPTRPLPDFEEVFERDVEIDGHRFVLRPRWNPRTLQDVDDSDILRLRAPLTYDMDSTAALHVPTHCGKASRLAGMLQDAGGVQVLDGLGEVDDKGEPKVPPLQSNASVPTNVSFYEMARHPWEDRASSWRRDGFTEGSLEYFESQYRSAERAVYDEEGRGVRNYWPSRDAVEGIAQEEENDAQLLQERLFNTLETAGTSVEPWARNLRLNATTGKFGYKTEIATQEEKIYDDEYYRWFIQPGRHPNPSGLTLNGRKGQFEEGHSRDEELERMWRKVVADGNNDFAATTSGMPVYDGDAKNAEDSYAAGDDVDVVTTDANVPVDGDDSS
;
A
#
# COMPACT_ATOMS: atom_id res chain seq x y z
N MET A 1 72.26 23.78 -22.96
CA MET A 1 73.27 24.73 -23.48
C MET A 1 74.63 24.33 -22.93
N GLU A 2 75.71 24.50 -23.71
CA GLU A 2 77.07 24.67 -23.16
C GLU A 2 77.40 26.17 -22.99
N ARG A 3 78.35 26.53 -22.11
CA ARG A 3 79.28 27.66 -22.34
C ARG A 3 80.49 27.70 -21.37
N ARG A 4 81.67 27.38 -21.91
CA ARG A 4 83.03 27.96 -21.66
C ARG A 4 83.63 28.08 -20.24
N ARG A 5 84.87 27.56 -20.07
CA ARG A 5 86.18 28.24 -19.77
C ARG A 5 87.26 27.18 -19.38
N LEU A 6 88.58 27.46 -19.30
CA LEU A 6 89.56 27.83 -20.36
C LEU A 6 91.03 27.70 -19.82
N LEU A 7 92.03 27.51 -20.70
CA LEU A 7 93.51 27.65 -20.50
C LEU A 7 94.35 26.43 -19.98
N HIS A 8 95.69 26.61 -19.95
CA HIS A 8 96.78 25.67 -20.31
C HIS A 8 98.10 26.01 -19.54
N ASP A 9 99.19 25.21 -19.40
CA ASP A 9 99.54 23.83 -19.81
C ASP A 9 100.71 23.23 -18.94
N GLY A 10 101.11 21.97 -19.17
CA GLY A 10 102.39 21.35 -18.72
C GLY A 10 102.49 20.96 -17.23
N ARG A 11 103.66 20.57 -16.67
CA ARG A 11 104.96 20.02 -17.17
C ARG A 11 105.90 19.78 -15.95
N TRP A 12 106.64 18.69 -15.74
CA TRP A 12 106.65 17.29 -16.23
C TRP A 12 107.12 16.39 -15.06
N PHE A 13 106.73 15.10 -14.99
CA PHE A 13 107.44 13.97 -14.34
C PHE A 13 106.70 12.64 -14.69
N THR A 14 107.10 11.48 -14.14
CA THR A 14 106.65 10.12 -14.50
C THR A 14 105.99 9.36 -13.32
N PRO A 15 105.47 8.12 -13.48
CA PRO A 15 104.43 7.64 -14.41
C PRO A 15 103.24 6.99 -13.66
N PRO A 16 102.08 6.72 -14.32
CA PRO A 16 101.60 5.32 -14.33
C PRO A 16 100.89 4.90 -15.65
N VAL A 17 100.55 3.61 -15.75
CA VAL A 17 99.95 2.98 -16.94
C VAL A 17 98.48 3.37 -17.13
N LEU A 18 98.17 4.06 -18.24
CA LEU A 18 96.80 4.25 -18.75
C LEU A 18 96.79 4.02 -20.26
N TYR A 19 96.08 2.97 -20.71
CA TYR A 19 95.89 2.69 -22.14
C TYR A 19 95.01 3.79 -22.77
N GLY A 20 95.56 4.52 -23.74
CA GLY A 20 94.85 5.59 -24.44
C GLY A 20 93.63 5.07 -25.18
N SER A 21 92.43 5.35 -24.66
CA SER A 21 91.18 4.92 -25.26
C SER A 21 90.98 5.57 -26.62
N ALA A 22 90.98 4.77 -27.70
CA ALA A 22 90.59 5.25 -29.01
C ALA A 22 89.19 5.87 -28.95
N ARG A 23 89.05 7.14 -29.36
CA ARG A 23 87.75 7.79 -29.56
C ARG A 23 87.01 7.13 -30.74
N ARG A 24 86.45 5.94 -30.49
CA ARG A 24 85.33 5.42 -31.28
C ARG A 24 84.19 6.43 -31.11
N GLY A 25 83.97 7.26 -32.12
CA GLY A 25 82.81 8.12 -32.14
C GLY A 25 81.55 7.27 -31.98
N LEU A 26 80.69 7.61 -31.02
CA LEU A 26 79.32 7.10 -31.02
C LEU A 26 78.72 7.51 -32.37
N LYS A 27 78.20 6.53 -33.11
CA LYS A 27 77.61 6.80 -34.42
C LYS A 27 76.41 7.72 -34.21
N THR A 28 76.46 8.93 -34.75
CA THR A 28 75.42 9.96 -34.59
C THR A 28 74.12 9.61 -35.32
N LEU A 29 74.18 8.61 -36.20
CA LEU A 29 73.05 7.90 -36.77
C LEU A 29 72.96 6.54 -36.08
N ASP A 30 71.76 6.02 -35.87
CA ASP A 30 71.58 4.68 -35.31
C ASP A 30 72.35 3.65 -36.17
N VAL A 31 72.92 2.63 -35.51
CA VAL A 31 73.75 1.60 -36.15
C VAL A 31 72.92 0.63 -37.00
N ARG A 32 71.60 0.70 -36.85
CA ARG A 32 70.56 -0.18 -37.41
C ARG A 32 69.25 0.61 -37.44
N GLU A 33 68.44 0.49 -38.49
CA GLU A 33 67.14 1.16 -38.57
C GLU A 33 66.08 0.46 -37.70
N TYR A 34 66.25 0.53 -36.38
CA TYR A 34 65.39 -0.16 -35.42
C TYR A 34 64.10 0.64 -35.19
N ARG A 35 63.08 0.35 -35.99
CA ARG A 35 61.72 0.92 -35.87
C ARG A 35 60.75 -0.15 -35.33
N PRO A 36 60.71 -0.41 -34.01
CA PRO A 36 59.75 -1.36 -33.44
C PRO A 36 58.32 -0.84 -33.66
N LEU A 37 57.51 -1.61 -34.37
CA LEU A 37 56.09 -1.30 -34.61
C LEU A 37 55.20 -1.61 -33.40
N ALA A 38 55.72 -2.38 -32.43
CA ALA A 38 55.07 -2.64 -31.16
C ALA A 38 55.02 -1.34 -30.32
N MET A 39 53.80 -0.91 -29.97
CA MET A 39 53.55 0.21 -29.06
C MET A 39 52.82 -0.29 -27.81
N PRO A 40 53.54 -0.81 -26.78
CA PRO A 40 52.93 -1.31 -25.54
C PRO A 40 51.96 -0.30 -24.93
N ILE A 41 50.83 -0.78 -24.41
CA ILE A 41 49.74 0.08 -23.95
C ILE A 41 50.17 0.97 -22.77
N GLU A 42 51.12 0.50 -21.98
CA GLU A 42 51.75 1.17 -20.85
C GLU A 42 52.73 2.28 -21.30
N PHE A 43 53.36 2.13 -22.46
CA PHE A 43 54.22 3.15 -23.05
C PHE A 43 53.40 4.25 -23.73
N ARG A 44 52.19 3.92 -24.24
CA ARG A 44 51.25 4.89 -24.82
C ARG A 44 50.46 5.65 -23.75
N PHE A 45 49.94 4.95 -22.74
CA PHE A 45 48.94 5.46 -21.80
C PHE A 45 49.38 5.27 -20.33
N TYR A 46 50.56 5.80 -20.00
CA TYR A 46 51.14 5.79 -18.64
C TYR A 46 50.28 6.51 -17.58
N GLN A 47 49.22 7.23 -17.99
CA GLN A 47 48.21 7.84 -17.12
C GLN A 47 47.12 6.84 -16.67
N ARG A 48 47.15 5.60 -17.17
CA ARG A 48 46.20 4.53 -16.83
C ARG A 48 46.90 3.23 -16.39
N TYR A 49 48.09 2.95 -16.92
CA TYR A 49 48.86 1.76 -16.59
C TYR A 49 50.20 2.10 -15.92
N ALA A 50 50.57 1.36 -14.88
CA ALA A 50 51.79 1.60 -14.11
C ALA A 50 52.66 0.33 -14.05
N ASN A 51 53.53 0.15 -15.05
CA ASN A 51 54.37 -1.06 -15.17
C ASN A 51 55.58 -1.10 -14.20
N HIS A 52 55.62 -0.22 -13.19
CA HIS A 52 56.66 -0.21 -12.17
C HIS A 52 56.30 -1.22 -11.07
N PRO A 53 57.22 -2.12 -10.64
CA PRO A 53 56.87 -3.32 -9.88
C PRO A 53 56.12 -3.06 -8.56
N ASN A 54 56.49 -2.04 -7.77
CA ASN A 54 55.75 -1.72 -6.54
C ASN A 54 54.45 -0.91 -6.76
N ARG A 55 54.14 -0.49 -7.99
CA ARG A 55 52.91 0.27 -8.35
C ARG A 55 51.79 -0.59 -8.93
N GLN A 56 52.01 -1.89 -9.06
CA GLN A 56 51.08 -2.84 -9.70
C GLN A 56 49.72 -2.96 -8.99
N SER A 57 49.56 -2.41 -7.78
CA SER A 57 48.28 -2.39 -7.06
C SER A 57 47.32 -1.29 -7.53
N GLY A 58 47.80 -0.30 -8.28
CA GLY A 58 46.95 0.66 -8.99
C GLY A 58 46.37 1.79 -8.12
N ILE A 59 45.18 2.26 -8.50
CA ILE A 59 44.61 3.57 -8.16
C ILE A 59 43.20 3.45 -7.55
N GLN A 60 43.08 2.61 -6.53
CA GLN A 60 41.80 2.19 -5.95
C GLN A 60 41.26 3.21 -4.95
N PHE A 61 40.27 3.99 -5.37
CA PHE A 61 39.49 4.87 -4.49
C PHE A 61 38.56 4.09 -3.54
N LEU A 62 38.07 2.91 -3.96
CA LEU A 62 37.13 2.08 -3.19
C LEU A 62 37.87 1.19 -2.15
N THR A 63 38.65 1.83 -1.27
CA THR A 63 39.34 1.17 -0.15
C THR A 63 39.25 2.04 1.11
N HIS A 64 39.34 1.44 2.30
CA HIS A 64 39.31 2.17 3.58
C HIS A 64 40.62 2.92 3.91
N TYR A 65 41.62 2.88 3.02
CA TYR A 65 42.93 3.43 3.29
C TYR A 65 42.97 4.96 3.14
N ASN A 66 43.91 5.58 3.85
CA ASN A 66 44.18 7.03 3.79
C ASN A 66 44.65 7.54 2.40
N THR A 67 44.88 6.66 1.42
CA THR A 67 45.48 7.01 0.12
C THR A 67 44.91 6.18 -1.03
N HIS A 68 44.25 6.85 -1.98
CA HIS A 68 43.69 6.26 -3.21
C HIS A 68 44.75 5.64 -4.15
N GLN A 69 46.03 5.97 -3.98
CA GLN A 69 47.15 5.26 -4.61
C GLN A 69 47.50 4.04 -3.74
N ARG A 70 46.98 2.84 -4.08
CA ARG A 70 47.15 1.63 -3.25
C ARG A 70 48.62 1.26 -3.00
N PHE A 71 49.52 1.67 -3.89
CA PHE A 71 50.98 1.50 -3.79
C PHE A 71 51.70 2.53 -2.90
N ARG A 72 50.97 3.47 -2.29
CA ARG A 72 51.46 4.40 -1.27
C ARG A 72 51.01 4.01 0.14
N VAL A 73 50.02 3.12 0.25
CA VAL A 73 49.55 2.58 1.52
C VAL A 73 50.69 1.83 2.21
N ASN A 74 50.97 2.22 3.45
CA ASN A 74 52.03 1.71 4.31
C ASN A 74 51.50 0.92 5.52
N LYS A 75 50.21 0.53 5.47
CA LYS A 75 49.64 -0.49 6.34
C LYS A 75 49.93 -1.87 5.72
N ASP A 76 49.03 -2.35 4.88
CA ASP A 76 49.01 -3.73 4.42
C ASP A 76 49.66 -3.84 3.01
N TYR A 77 50.67 -4.68 2.88
CA TYR A 77 51.39 -5.00 1.64
C TYR A 77 50.86 -6.31 1.06
N ILE A 78 50.16 -6.23 -0.07
CA ILE A 78 49.46 -7.36 -0.69
C ILE A 78 50.38 -8.49 -1.18
N ASP A 79 49.89 -9.73 -1.12
CA ASP A 79 50.58 -10.92 -1.58
C ASP A 79 50.07 -11.39 -2.96
N TYR A 80 50.83 -11.11 -4.01
CA TYR A 80 50.49 -11.52 -5.39
C TYR A 80 50.61 -13.03 -5.68
N MET A 81 51.19 -13.82 -4.77
CA MET A 81 51.35 -15.26 -4.95
C MET A 81 50.30 -16.06 -4.18
N HIS A 82 49.83 -15.55 -3.05
CA HIS A 82 48.99 -16.29 -2.10
C HIS A 82 47.60 -15.68 -1.87
N TRP A 83 47.32 -14.44 -2.30
CA TRP A 83 45.98 -13.83 -2.22
C TRP A 83 45.26 -13.84 -3.58
N GLY A 84 43.95 -13.57 -3.55
CA GLY A 84 43.11 -13.44 -4.76
C GLY A 84 42.12 -14.58 -5.00
N LYS A 85 42.09 -15.62 -4.16
CA LYS A 85 41.22 -16.79 -4.37
C LYS A 85 39.73 -16.43 -4.41
N GLU A 86 39.23 -15.74 -3.40
CA GLU A 86 37.81 -15.33 -3.24
C GLU A 86 37.52 -13.88 -3.67
N GLN A 87 38.56 -13.08 -3.93
CA GLN A 87 38.47 -11.67 -4.37
C GLN A 87 39.02 -11.43 -5.79
N GLY A 88 39.36 -12.50 -6.52
CA GLY A 88 39.88 -12.46 -7.90
C GLY A 88 41.31 -11.91 -8.00
N GLN A 89 41.46 -10.58 -7.99
CA GLN A 89 42.79 -9.96 -8.09
C GLN A 89 43.36 -9.71 -6.70
N ALA A 90 44.59 -10.18 -6.42
CA ALA A 90 45.31 -9.92 -5.16
C ALA A 90 45.47 -8.44 -4.78
N ARG A 91 45.23 -7.51 -5.71
CA ARG A 91 45.19 -6.05 -5.43
C ARG A 91 43.88 -5.56 -4.80
N LEU A 92 42.76 -6.24 -4.99
CA LEU A 92 41.44 -5.81 -4.51
C LEU A 92 41.34 -5.95 -2.97
N PRO A 93 40.47 -5.18 -2.29
CA PRO A 93 40.22 -5.37 -0.86
C PRO A 93 39.61 -6.75 -0.59
N HIS A 94 39.84 -7.26 0.62
CA HIS A 94 39.24 -8.53 1.07
C HIS A 94 37.72 -8.41 1.26
N ARG A 95 37.02 -9.55 1.26
CA ARG A 95 35.55 -9.64 1.40
C ARG A 95 35.00 -8.84 2.59
N HIS A 96 35.68 -8.86 3.74
CA HIS A 96 35.30 -8.15 4.98
C HIS A 96 35.72 -6.67 5.02
N GLN A 97 36.52 -6.20 4.06
CA GLN A 97 37.07 -4.83 4.02
C GLN A 97 36.54 -3.97 2.87
N ARG A 98 35.62 -4.49 2.05
CA ARG A 98 35.01 -3.72 0.96
C ARG A 98 34.13 -2.59 1.49
N VAL A 99 34.14 -1.48 0.76
CA VAL A 99 33.32 -0.27 1.00
C VAL A 99 32.37 0.02 -0.17
N ALA A 100 32.25 -0.94 -1.09
CA ALA A 100 31.33 -0.97 -2.22
C ALA A 100 30.86 -2.42 -2.39
N PHE A 101 29.65 -2.59 -2.90
CA PHE A 101 28.94 -3.88 -2.97
C PHE A 101 28.32 -4.01 -4.37
N ASP A 102 28.31 -5.23 -4.90
CA ASP A 102 27.69 -5.55 -6.20
C ASP A 102 26.23 -5.95 -5.99
N PHE A 103 25.34 -5.64 -6.94
CA PHE A 103 23.88 -5.80 -6.81
C PHE A 103 23.39 -7.20 -6.41
N ASN A 104 24.17 -8.25 -6.69
CA ASN A 104 23.79 -9.65 -6.48
C ASN A 104 24.73 -10.40 -5.52
N ASP A 105 25.62 -9.70 -4.80
CA ASP A 105 26.47 -10.29 -3.76
C ASP A 105 26.04 -9.78 -2.37
N GLN A 106 26.22 -10.60 -1.34
CA GLN A 106 25.82 -10.25 0.02
C GLN A 106 26.63 -9.07 0.57
N LEU A 107 26.01 -8.25 1.42
CA LEU A 107 26.67 -7.15 2.11
C LEU A 107 27.52 -7.68 3.30
N HIS A 108 27.90 -6.82 4.24
CA HIS A 108 28.60 -7.27 5.46
C HIS A 108 27.58 -7.79 6.48
N PRO A 109 27.75 -9.00 7.04
CA PRO A 109 26.83 -9.50 8.05
C PRO A 109 26.89 -8.64 9.31
N THR A 110 25.72 -8.39 9.90
CA THR A 110 25.58 -7.76 11.21
C THR A 110 26.10 -8.72 12.27
N ARG A 111 26.98 -8.21 13.14
CA ARG A 111 27.58 -9.02 14.19
C ARG A 111 26.63 -9.14 15.40
N ILE A 112 26.29 -10.38 15.76
CA ILE A 112 25.57 -10.69 17.01
C ILE A 112 26.55 -10.51 18.18
N GLY A 113 27.66 -11.24 18.11
CA GLY A 113 28.74 -11.32 19.10
C GLY A 113 29.31 -12.74 19.16
N THR A 114 30.61 -12.87 19.40
CA THR A 114 31.20 -14.14 19.87
C THR A 114 31.30 -14.10 21.39
N PRO A 115 31.20 -15.25 22.08
CA PRO A 115 31.60 -15.30 23.48
C PRO A 115 33.13 -15.13 23.64
N GLU A 116 33.90 -15.15 22.55
CA GLU A 116 35.34 -14.85 22.49
C GLU A 116 35.70 -13.35 22.49
N ASP A 117 34.79 -12.41 22.21
CA ASP A 117 35.04 -10.99 22.53
C ASP A 117 34.97 -10.74 24.06
N GLY A 118 34.46 -11.73 24.80
CA GLY A 118 34.69 -11.96 26.23
C GLY A 118 35.55 -13.22 26.50
N GLY A 119 36.42 -13.63 25.58
CA GLY A 119 37.42 -14.68 25.78
C GLY A 119 36.92 -16.05 26.28
N ASN A 120 35.73 -16.52 25.87
CA ASN A 120 35.14 -17.75 26.44
C ASN A 120 34.46 -18.66 25.40
N ALA A 121 35.18 -19.65 24.86
CA ALA A 121 34.62 -20.74 24.05
C ALA A 121 33.83 -21.78 24.89
N ASN A 122 33.09 -21.32 25.91
CA ASN A 122 32.33 -22.14 26.88
C ASN A 122 31.12 -21.36 27.42
N HIS A 123 30.23 -20.92 26.52
CA HIS A 123 28.82 -21.15 26.82
C HIS A 123 28.55 -22.64 26.58
N CYS A 124 27.79 -23.28 27.48
CA CYS A 124 27.20 -24.58 27.18
C CYS A 124 26.07 -24.34 26.18
N TYR A 125 26.41 -24.28 24.90
CA TYR A 125 25.45 -24.58 23.84
C TYR A 125 24.94 -26.02 24.02
N PRO A 126 23.77 -26.38 23.48
CA PRO A 126 23.50 -27.77 23.14
C PRO A 126 24.63 -28.30 22.25
N GLU A 127 24.86 -29.62 22.21
CA GLU A 127 25.65 -30.19 21.11
C GLU A 127 24.92 -30.02 19.76
N ASP A 128 23.61 -29.71 19.82
CA ASP A 128 22.70 -29.31 18.75
C ASP A 128 22.66 -27.78 18.50
N GLY A 129 23.78 -27.19 18.05
CA GLY A 129 23.83 -26.10 17.05
C GLY A 129 23.12 -24.72 17.21
N GLU A 130 22.27 -24.45 18.21
CA GLU A 130 21.47 -23.21 18.27
C GLU A 130 22.29 -21.93 18.60
N ASP A 131 22.42 -21.00 17.65
CA ASP A 131 22.97 -19.65 17.92
C ASP A 131 21.91 -18.77 18.59
N GLY A 132 22.29 -18.09 19.68
CA GLY A 132 21.38 -17.26 20.49
C GLY A 132 20.75 -16.02 19.81
N SER A 133 20.96 -15.82 18.51
CA SER A 133 20.19 -14.85 17.70
C SER A 133 18.79 -15.36 17.35
N TYR A 134 18.62 -16.68 17.18
CA TYR A 134 17.35 -17.29 16.81
C TYR A 134 16.25 -17.09 17.87
N ALA A 135 16.64 -16.98 19.15
CA ALA A 135 15.74 -16.62 20.25
C ALA A 135 14.97 -15.30 20.05
N TRP A 136 15.47 -14.40 19.19
CA TRP A 136 14.80 -13.13 18.86
C TRP A 136 13.80 -13.25 17.68
N PHE A 137 13.70 -14.41 17.03
CA PHE A 137 12.81 -14.66 15.89
C PHE A 137 11.51 -15.38 16.26
N ALA A 138 11.16 -15.47 17.54
CA ALA A 138 9.92 -16.10 18.03
C ALA A 138 8.58 -15.45 17.53
N SER A 139 8.65 -14.38 16.74
CA SER A 139 7.50 -13.74 16.05
C SER A 139 7.49 -13.97 14.53
N GLN A 140 8.44 -14.75 14.00
CA GLN A 140 8.60 -15.06 12.58
C GLN A 140 7.99 -16.43 12.25
N ASP A 141 8.16 -16.90 11.01
CA ASP A 141 7.96 -18.30 10.65
C ASP A 141 8.82 -19.20 11.58
N PRO A 142 8.23 -20.15 12.33
CA PRO A 142 8.98 -21.06 13.20
C PRO A 142 9.96 -21.97 12.45
N THR A 143 9.80 -22.11 11.13
CA THR A 143 10.70 -22.86 10.23
C THR A 143 11.91 -22.04 9.78
N PHE A 144 11.92 -20.72 10.03
CA PHE A 144 13.00 -19.84 9.59
C PHE A 144 14.30 -20.14 10.36
N GLY A 145 15.42 -20.31 9.64
CA GLY A 145 16.72 -20.64 10.24
C GLY A 145 17.51 -19.44 10.75
N HIS A 146 18.83 -19.61 10.90
CA HIS A 146 19.73 -18.49 11.15
C HIS A 146 19.72 -17.54 9.93
N HIS A 147 19.44 -16.26 10.13
CA HIS A 147 19.40 -15.26 9.06
C HIS A 147 20.81 -15.11 8.42
N PRO A 148 20.96 -15.12 7.08
CA PRO A 148 22.28 -15.18 6.42
C PRO A 148 23.21 -14.02 6.79
N ASP A 149 22.66 -12.81 6.96
CA ASP A 149 23.41 -11.62 7.37
C ASP A 149 23.56 -11.45 8.89
N LEU A 150 23.29 -12.48 9.70
CA LEU A 150 23.64 -12.49 11.13
C LEU A 150 24.83 -13.43 11.38
N SER A 151 25.92 -12.88 11.92
CA SER A 151 27.14 -13.64 12.17
C SER A 151 27.68 -13.43 13.59
N SER A 152 28.04 -14.52 14.25
CA SER A 152 28.65 -14.47 15.59
C SER A 152 30.06 -13.86 15.49
N SER A 153 30.88 -14.28 14.53
CA SER A 153 32.33 -14.04 14.46
C SER A 153 32.83 -13.15 13.31
N PHE A 154 32.04 -12.17 12.84
CA PHE A 154 32.50 -11.22 11.82
C PHE A 154 33.38 -10.10 12.43
N ASP A 155 34.60 -9.92 11.91
CA ASP A 155 35.47 -8.77 12.22
C ASP A 155 35.93 -8.06 10.92
N PRO A 156 35.58 -6.78 10.72
CA PRO A 156 36.05 -5.98 9.58
C PRO A 156 37.55 -5.64 9.64
N ASN A 157 38.21 -5.81 10.80
CA ASN A 157 39.62 -5.47 11.01
C ASN A 157 40.58 -6.67 10.83
N TYR A 158 40.06 -7.86 10.52
CA TYR A 158 40.83 -9.11 10.52
C TYR A 158 42.07 -9.03 9.61
N ARG A 159 43.24 -9.33 10.19
CA ARG A 159 44.55 -9.33 9.52
C ARG A 159 44.71 -10.58 8.67
N VAL A 160 44.63 -10.44 7.35
CA VAL A 160 44.90 -11.55 6.41
C VAL A 160 46.41 -11.76 6.27
N PHE A 161 46.86 -13.03 6.29
CA PHE A 161 48.28 -13.34 6.30
C PHE A 161 48.96 -13.05 4.95
N SER A 162 49.81 -12.03 4.91
CA SER A 162 50.69 -11.68 3.79
C SER A 162 52.12 -12.24 3.99
N HIS A 163 52.69 -12.98 3.04
CA HIS A 163 54.11 -13.39 3.13
C HIS A 163 55.11 -12.22 3.06
N PRO A 164 54.99 -11.20 2.18
CA PRO A 164 55.96 -10.09 2.17
C PRO A 164 55.98 -9.27 3.46
N GLU A 165 54.93 -9.33 4.28
CA GLU A 165 54.93 -8.78 5.64
C GLU A 165 55.39 -9.81 6.69
N HIS A 166 54.60 -10.87 6.89
CA HIS A 166 54.65 -11.73 8.07
C HIS A 166 55.39 -13.05 7.86
N TRP A 167 55.94 -13.30 6.66
CA TRP A 167 56.98 -14.31 6.47
C TRP A 167 58.06 -13.77 5.53
N ASN A 168 58.72 -12.69 5.96
CA ASN A 168 59.62 -11.94 5.10
C ASN A 168 60.95 -12.69 4.88
N LYS A 169 61.12 -13.23 3.67
CA LYS A 169 62.30 -13.99 3.25
C LYS A 169 63.37 -13.14 2.55
N MET A 170 63.22 -11.81 2.49
CA MET A 170 64.10 -10.92 1.70
C MET A 170 65.57 -10.93 2.16
N PHE A 171 65.83 -10.96 3.46
CA PHE A 171 67.19 -10.96 4.02
C PHE A 171 67.78 -12.36 4.23
N THR A 172 67.27 -13.36 3.49
CA THR A 172 67.65 -14.78 3.64
C THR A 172 67.97 -15.43 2.29
N LYS A 173 68.41 -16.70 2.32
CA LYS A 173 68.66 -17.51 1.12
C LYS A 173 67.42 -18.29 0.67
N ARG A 174 66.24 -18.02 1.28
CA ARG A 174 64.94 -18.64 1.00
C ARG A 174 64.92 -20.17 1.18
N ARG A 175 65.74 -20.70 2.10
CA ARG A 175 65.72 -22.12 2.49
C ARG A 175 64.46 -22.47 3.31
N PRO A 176 64.11 -23.75 3.52
CA PRO A 176 62.80 -24.15 4.07
C PRO A 176 62.42 -23.52 5.42
N GLY A 177 63.38 -23.39 6.34
CA GLY A 177 63.19 -22.76 7.65
C GLY A 177 63.70 -21.31 7.75
N GLU A 178 63.87 -20.60 6.63
CA GLU A 178 64.33 -19.21 6.62
C GLU A 178 63.19 -18.20 6.41
N GLY A 179 63.37 -17.02 7.01
CA GLY A 179 62.46 -15.87 6.96
C GLY A 179 62.09 -15.41 8.36
N ASP A 180 61.85 -14.11 8.54
CA ASP A 180 61.26 -13.58 9.77
C ASP A 180 59.74 -13.85 9.79
N ILE A 181 59.14 -14.18 10.93
CA ILE A 181 57.73 -14.62 11.02
C ILE A 181 56.99 -13.93 12.18
N ASP A 182 55.93 -13.17 11.86
CA ASP A 182 55.01 -12.61 12.85
C ASP A 182 53.85 -13.58 13.13
N LEU A 183 53.82 -14.15 14.33
CA LEU A 183 52.78 -15.06 14.80
C LEU A 183 51.52 -14.35 15.33
N SER A 184 51.52 -13.02 15.49
CA SER A 184 50.38 -12.24 16.00
C SER A 184 49.24 -12.04 14.98
N VAL A 185 49.38 -12.59 13.78
CA VAL A 185 48.41 -12.49 12.68
C VAL A 185 47.39 -13.62 12.71
N LEU A 186 47.82 -14.83 13.06
CA LEU A 186 46.99 -16.03 13.02
C LEU A 186 46.55 -16.41 14.45
N PRO A 187 45.28 -16.82 14.66
CA PRO A 187 44.85 -17.29 15.97
C PRO A 187 45.67 -18.51 16.39
N SER A 188 46.15 -18.49 17.64
CA SER A 188 47.10 -19.49 18.13
C SER A 188 46.45 -20.87 18.23
N ARG A 189 46.73 -21.75 17.26
CA ARG A 189 46.33 -23.16 17.29
C ARG A 189 47.18 -24.02 18.24
N SER A 190 47.94 -23.39 19.14
CA SER A 190 48.75 -24.08 20.15
C SER A 190 47.92 -24.40 21.37
N LEU A 191 47.85 -25.69 21.73
CA LEU A 191 47.20 -26.19 22.94
C LEU A 191 47.73 -25.54 24.24
N LEU A 192 48.92 -24.91 24.20
CA LEU A 192 49.48 -24.15 25.31
C LEU A 192 48.53 -23.04 25.81
N GLY A 193 47.80 -22.36 24.92
CA GLY A 193 46.86 -21.29 25.28
C GLY A 193 45.79 -21.77 26.28
N PRO A 194 44.89 -22.67 25.87
CA PRO A 194 43.84 -23.19 26.75
C PRO A 194 44.38 -23.97 27.95
N LEU A 195 45.56 -24.61 27.87
CA LEU A 195 46.16 -25.28 29.04
C LEU A 195 46.70 -24.30 30.11
N MET A 196 47.21 -23.13 29.71
CA MET A 196 47.71 -22.13 30.68
C MET A 196 46.60 -21.22 31.22
N ALA A 197 45.49 -21.07 30.50
CA ALA A 197 44.36 -20.21 30.86
C ALA A 197 43.15 -20.97 31.45
N HIS A 198 43.25 -22.27 31.69
CA HIS A 198 42.17 -23.05 32.31
C HIS A 198 42.01 -22.67 33.80
N SER A 199 40.78 -22.30 34.18
CA SER A 199 40.39 -22.00 35.56
C SER A 199 39.08 -22.71 35.89
N ASP A 200 38.93 -23.00 37.17
CA ASP A 200 37.72 -23.43 37.86
C ASP A 200 36.61 -22.35 37.86
N THR A 201 37.01 -21.07 37.80
CA THR A 201 36.11 -19.93 37.60
C THR A 201 35.67 -19.88 36.13
N LYS A 202 34.35 -19.89 35.90
CA LYS A 202 33.77 -19.81 34.54
C LYS A 202 34.09 -18.45 33.88
N GLY A 203 34.26 -18.45 32.56
CA GLY A 203 34.69 -17.29 31.79
C GLY A 203 33.72 -16.09 31.79
N ILE A 204 34.17 -14.99 31.16
CA ILE A 204 33.57 -13.65 31.26
C ILE A 204 32.03 -13.60 31.15
N PRO A 205 31.33 -14.25 30.20
CA PRO A 205 29.87 -14.09 30.09
C PRO A 205 29.07 -14.72 31.24
N TYR A 206 29.66 -15.63 32.04
CA TYR A 206 29.06 -16.04 33.31
C TYR A 206 29.18 -14.93 34.38
N PHE A 207 30.32 -14.23 34.40
CA PHE A 207 30.62 -13.18 35.38
C PHE A 207 30.00 -11.82 35.03
N LYS A 208 29.73 -11.56 33.74
CA LYS A 208 29.12 -10.31 33.22
C LYS A 208 29.95 -9.06 33.56
N VAL A 209 31.23 -9.09 33.17
CA VAL A 209 32.21 -7.99 33.38
C VAL A 209 31.93 -6.78 32.46
N ASP A 210 31.21 -7.00 31.37
CA ASP A 210 30.92 -6.03 30.32
C ASP A 210 29.82 -5.04 30.72
N ASN A 211 30.20 -3.78 30.97
CA ASN A 211 29.26 -2.69 31.30
C ASN A 211 28.32 -2.28 30.15
N ARG A 212 28.57 -2.74 28.92
CA ARG A 212 27.85 -2.32 27.72
C ARG A 212 27.67 -3.53 26.80
N GLY A 213 26.42 -3.84 26.46
CA GLY A 213 26.11 -4.76 25.37
C GLY A 213 26.36 -4.15 23.99
N HIS A 214 25.52 -4.50 23.01
CA HIS A 214 25.65 -3.99 21.64
C HIS A 214 25.73 -2.45 21.58
N SER A 215 26.63 -1.92 20.74
CA SER A 215 27.03 -0.51 20.78
C SER A 215 25.89 0.47 20.49
N ASN A 216 24.94 0.09 19.63
CA ASN A 216 23.77 0.88 19.25
C ASN A 216 22.58 0.78 20.25
N GLY A 217 22.75 0.16 21.42
CA GLY A 217 21.67 -0.02 22.39
C GLY A 217 20.70 -1.13 21.98
N ARG A 218 19.39 -0.89 22.05
CA ARG A 218 18.35 -1.88 21.70
C ARG A 218 18.30 -2.06 20.17
N VAL A 219 18.55 -3.28 19.71
CA VAL A 219 18.60 -3.65 18.28
C VAL A 219 17.80 -4.93 18.04
N PRO A 220 16.70 -4.87 17.27
CA PRO A 220 15.94 -6.05 16.83
C PRO A 220 16.84 -7.09 16.15
N GLY A 221 16.65 -8.37 16.48
CA GLY A 221 17.45 -9.49 15.97
C GLY A 221 18.82 -9.68 16.62
N VAL A 222 19.26 -8.78 17.51
CA VAL A 222 20.54 -8.90 18.24
C VAL A 222 20.34 -8.96 19.76
N ASN A 223 19.46 -8.13 20.32
CA ASN A 223 19.17 -8.11 21.77
C ASN A 223 17.71 -7.78 22.11
N ALA A 224 16.85 -7.76 21.10
CA ALA A 224 15.42 -7.59 21.21
C ALA A 224 14.74 -8.43 20.12
N PRO A 225 13.50 -8.92 20.35
CA PRO A 225 12.74 -9.64 19.34
C PRO A 225 12.58 -8.81 18.06
N PHE A 226 12.54 -9.51 16.92
CA PHE A 226 12.36 -8.95 15.59
C PHE A 226 10.92 -9.19 15.10
N PHE A 227 10.17 -8.11 14.94
CA PHE A 227 8.76 -8.11 14.52
C PHE A 227 8.61 -7.65 13.06
N GLY A 228 7.60 -8.17 12.36
CA GLY A 228 7.35 -7.84 10.96
C GLY A 228 8.36 -8.48 10.01
N GLU A 229 8.50 -7.91 8.81
CA GLU A 229 9.32 -8.47 7.73
C GLU A 229 10.81 -8.13 7.79
N PHE A 230 11.64 -9.03 7.24
CA PHE A 230 13.02 -8.73 6.85
C PHE A 230 13.09 -7.92 5.53
N ASP A 231 14.06 -7.01 5.41
CA ASP A 231 14.51 -6.40 4.14
C ASP A 231 15.98 -6.75 3.91
N GLN A 232 16.24 -7.76 3.09
CA GLN A 232 17.60 -8.22 2.75
C GLN A 232 18.22 -7.42 1.59
N LYS A 233 17.47 -6.48 0.98
CA LYS A 233 17.87 -5.76 -0.26
C LYS A 233 18.13 -4.26 0.01
N MET A 234 18.02 -3.84 1.26
CA MET A 234 18.08 -2.44 1.71
C MET A 234 17.03 -1.51 1.06
N MET A 235 15.95 -2.06 0.50
CA MET A 235 14.96 -1.27 -0.25
C MET A 235 14.21 -0.28 0.63
N GLN A 236 13.82 -0.67 1.86
CA GLN A 236 13.23 0.27 2.82
C GLN A 236 14.31 1.17 3.44
N ALA A 237 15.50 0.59 3.67
CA ALA A 237 16.59 1.24 4.40
C ALA A 237 17.19 2.47 3.69
N MET A 238 17.18 2.53 2.35
CA MET A 238 17.64 3.71 1.59
C MET A 238 16.51 4.54 0.94
N SER A 239 15.29 4.42 1.47
CA SER A 239 14.11 5.18 1.01
C SER A 239 14.20 6.68 1.32
N ARG A 240 13.46 7.50 0.56
CA ARG A 240 13.39 8.96 0.73
C ARG A 240 12.08 9.36 1.42
N PRO A 241 12.11 10.14 2.53
CA PRO A 241 10.89 10.67 3.13
C PRO A 241 10.13 11.56 2.13
N LEU A 242 8.86 11.23 1.89
CA LEU A 242 7.97 11.94 0.98
C LEU A 242 7.27 13.11 1.68
N ASN A 243 6.97 12.96 2.98
CA ASN A 243 6.33 13.99 3.80
C ASN A 243 7.32 14.68 4.76
N ALA A 244 6.96 15.88 5.23
CA ALA A 244 7.80 16.68 6.13
C ALA A 244 7.99 16.04 7.54
N ASN A 245 7.06 15.18 7.96
CA ASN A 245 7.13 14.45 9.23
C ASN A 245 8.10 13.24 9.18
N ARG A 246 8.52 12.79 7.98
CA ARG A 246 9.23 11.53 7.70
C ARG A 246 8.45 10.25 8.04
N THR A 247 7.15 10.36 8.24
CA THR A 247 6.24 9.25 8.55
C THR A 247 5.68 8.54 7.31
N ILE A 248 5.92 9.12 6.13
CA ILE A 248 5.73 8.46 4.84
C ILE A 248 7.05 8.58 4.09
N THR A 249 7.58 7.44 3.63
CA THR A 249 8.82 7.34 2.84
C THR A 249 8.54 6.61 1.53
N GLY A 250 9.49 6.62 0.59
CA GLY A 250 9.28 6.03 -0.72
C GLY A 250 10.57 5.70 -1.47
N ASN A 251 10.45 4.75 -2.40
CA ASN A 251 11.55 4.27 -3.24
C ASN A 251 11.02 4.05 -4.66
N ASP A 252 11.53 4.83 -5.62
CA ASP A 252 11.03 4.88 -6.99
C ASP A 252 11.91 4.06 -7.95
N GLY A 253 11.26 3.39 -8.90
CA GLY A 253 11.88 2.92 -10.13
C GLY A 253 11.70 3.90 -11.29
N ARG A 254 12.15 3.48 -12.47
CA ARG A 254 11.83 4.06 -13.77
C ARG A 254 10.33 3.97 -14.03
N PHE A 255 9.73 2.82 -13.73
CA PHE A 255 8.31 2.53 -14.01
C PHE A 255 7.51 2.01 -12.80
N SER A 256 8.15 1.74 -11.67
CA SER A 256 7.52 1.40 -10.39
C SER A 256 7.58 2.58 -9.41
N LYS A 257 6.68 2.62 -8.44
CA LYS A 257 6.72 3.56 -7.29
C LYS A 257 6.41 2.82 -6.01
N THR A 258 7.19 3.04 -4.96
CA THR A 258 6.95 2.43 -3.65
C THR A 258 6.63 3.52 -2.63
N ILE A 259 5.51 3.39 -1.95
CA ILE A 259 5.11 4.20 -0.80
C ILE A 259 5.15 3.30 0.43
N MET A 260 5.81 3.79 1.47
CA MET A 260 6.05 3.08 2.72
C MET A 260 5.52 3.89 3.90
N ILE A 261 4.66 3.28 4.71
CA ILE A 261 4.21 3.84 5.99
C ILE A 261 5.31 3.63 7.03
N ASN A 262 5.70 4.69 7.76
CA ASN A 262 6.80 4.69 8.72
C ASN A 262 6.39 5.37 10.05
N GLU A 263 5.42 4.76 10.74
CA GLU A 263 5.00 5.10 12.11
C GLU A 263 5.12 3.87 13.07
N PRO A 264 6.29 3.20 13.15
CA PRO A 264 6.46 1.96 13.93
C PRO A 264 6.38 2.14 15.45
N GLN A 265 6.31 3.37 15.96
CA GLN A 265 6.17 3.66 17.40
C GLN A 265 4.72 3.58 17.89
N CYS A 266 3.74 3.57 16.97
CA CYS A 266 2.32 3.45 17.27
C CYS A 266 1.67 2.40 16.36
N ASN A 267 2.38 1.30 16.07
CA ASN A 267 1.91 0.15 15.29
C ASN A 267 1.28 0.56 13.93
N GLN A 268 1.91 1.52 13.24
CA GLN A 268 1.43 2.10 11.98
C GLN A 268 -0.01 2.71 12.07
N ALA A 269 -0.49 3.09 13.25
CA ALA A 269 -1.79 3.74 13.44
C ALA A 269 -1.71 5.24 13.11
N LEU A 270 -2.34 5.63 12.01
CA LEU A 270 -2.15 6.92 11.34
C LEU A 270 -2.81 8.07 12.11
N SER A 271 -2.12 9.21 12.14
CA SER A 271 -2.73 10.49 12.52
C SER A 271 -3.61 11.06 11.39
N ALA A 272 -4.56 11.95 11.68
CA ALA A 272 -5.34 12.67 10.67
C ALA A 272 -4.48 13.36 9.61
N LYS A 273 -3.35 13.95 10.05
CA LYS A 273 -2.34 14.57 9.17
C LYS A 273 -1.60 13.53 8.32
N THR A 274 -1.27 12.36 8.88
CA THR A 274 -0.59 11.30 8.15
C THR A 274 -1.52 10.70 7.09
N ALA A 275 -2.78 10.44 7.43
CA ALA A 275 -3.79 9.92 6.50
C ALA A 275 -4.08 10.88 5.32
N SER A 276 -4.19 12.19 5.59
CA SER A 276 -4.39 13.19 4.53
C SER A 276 -3.17 13.36 3.62
N GLU A 277 -1.94 13.37 4.17
CA GLU A 277 -0.71 13.37 3.36
C GLU A 277 -0.52 12.04 2.59
N LEU A 278 -0.95 10.89 3.15
CA LEU A 278 -0.89 9.60 2.46
C LEU A 278 -1.87 9.54 1.28
N SER A 279 -3.09 10.05 1.44
CA SER A 279 -4.06 10.17 0.34
C SER A 279 -3.49 10.99 -0.81
N LYS A 280 -2.84 12.12 -0.50
CA LYS A 280 -2.14 12.99 -1.44
C LYS A 280 -0.94 12.33 -2.13
N GLU A 281 -0.08 11.62 -1.41
CA GLU A 281 1.08 10.96 -2.01
C GLU A 281 0.70 9.71 -2.83
N ILE A 282 -0.33 8.95 -2.42
CA ILE A 282 -0.93 7.87 -3.22
C ILE A 282 -1.52 8.42 -4.53
N ASP A 283 -2.29 9.51 -4.46
CA ASP A 283 -2.86 10.14 -5.66
C ASP A 283 -1.77 10.62 -6.62
N LYS A 284 -0.77 11.32 -6.10
CA LYS A 284 0.39 11.85 -6.83
C LYS A 284 1.25 10.75 -7.46
N ALA A 285 1.49 9.65 -6.75
CA ALA A 285 2.22 8.51 -7.31
C ALA A 285 1.42 7.80 -8.40
N THR A 286 0.12 7.57 -8.16
CA THR A 286 -0.74 6.79 -9.06
C THR A 286 -1.24 7.59 -10.27
N ASN A 287 -1.16 8.93 -10.24
CA ASN A 287 -1.32 9.78 -11.43
C ASN A 287 0.01 10.05 -12.16
N ALA A 288 1.17 9.58 -11.66
CA ALA A 288 2.46 9.88 -12.26
C ALA A 288 2.63 9.21 -13.63
N VAL A 289 3.10 9.99 -14.63
CA VAL A 289 3.16 9.62 -16.05
C VAL A 289 3.79 8.25 -16.34
N TYR A 290 4.83 7.86 -15.58
CA TYR A 290 5.55 6.59 -15.74
C TYR A 290 5.18 5.50 -14.73
N SER A 291 4.25 5.73 -13.80
CA SER A 291 3.81 4.64 -12.90
C SER A 291 3.06 3.57 -13.70
N LYS A 292 3.65 2.37 -13.83
CA LYS A 292 2.97 1.16 -14.32
C LYS A 292 2.35 0.40 -13.15
N LEU A 293 3.03 0.40 -12.01
CA LEU A 293 2.53 -0.05 -10.72
C LEU A 293 3.01 0.88 -9.61
N SER A 294 2.09 1.37 -8.79
CA SER A 294 2.38 1.90 -7.46
C SER A 294 2.21 0.78 -6.44
N VAL A 295 3.16 0.61 -5.52
CA VAL A 295 3.12 -0.33 -4.40
C VAL A 295 2.99 0.45 -3.09
N LEU A 296 2.10 0.02 -2.22
CA LEU A 296 1.95 0.50 -0.84
C LEU A 296 2.30 -0.62 0.13
N GLU A 297 3.23 -0.40 1.05
CA GLU A 297 3.65 -1.35 2.09
C GLU A 297 3.91 -0.61 3.43
N ALA A 298 4.18 -1.35 4.51
CA ALA A 298 4.75 -0.77 5.72
C ALA A 298 6.27 -0.92 5.75
N ALA A 299 6.98 0.20 5.99
CA ALA A 299 8.36 0.17 6.44
C ALA A 299 8.39 -0.13 7.94
N GLN A 300 8.98 -1.26 8.30
CA GLN A 300 9.08 -1.78 9.65
C GLN A 300 10.50 -2.26 9.91
N SER A 301 11.18 -1.60 10.84
CA SER A 301 12.61 -1.83 11.15
C SER A 301 12.79 -2.91 12.23
N GLY A 302 12.05 -4.02 12.14
CA GLY A 302 12.02 -5.07 13.17
C GLY A 302 11.25 -4.70 14.46
N LEU A 303 10.54 -3.56 14.49
CA LEU A 303 9.93 -2.98 15.70
C LEU A 303 8.40 -3.17 15.82
N THR A 304 7.73 -3.48 14.72
CA THR A 304 6.27 -3.60 14.61
C THR A 304 5.98 -4.75 13.64
N ASP A 305 4.87 -5.44 13.84
CA ASP A 305 4.31 -6.47 12.95
C ASP A 305 3.02 -6.01 12.25
N TYR A 306 2.65 -4.73 12.39
CA TYR A 306 1.53 -4.10 11.71
C TYR A 306 1.91 -3.54 10.34
N PHE A 307 1.06 -3.81 9.35
CA PHE A 307 0.99 -3.05 8.10
C PHE A 307 0.33 -1.68 8.33
N CYS A 308 -0.83 -1.65 9.01
CA CYS A 308 -1.55 -0.42 9.32
C CYS A 308 -2.47 -0.58 10.53
N GLY A 309 -2.21 0.16 11.60
CA GLY A 309 -3.00 0.14 12.84
C GLY A 309 -4.34 0.88 12.75
N GLY A 310 -4.68 1.47 11.60
CA GLY A 310 -5.90 2.24 11.41
C GLY A 310 -5.85 3.62 12.07
N LEU A 311 -6.95 4.08 12.67
CA LEU A 311 -6.95 5.33 13.45
C LEU A 311 -6.13 5.17 14.74
N ASN A 312 -5.30 6.17 15.05
CA ASN A 312 -4.66 6.25 16.36
C ASN A 312 -5.69 6.58 17.47
N PHE A 313 -6.24 5.54 18.10
CA PHE A 313 -7.25 5.67 19.15
C PHE A 313 -6.75 6.41 20.40
N GLU A 314 -5.46 6.37 20.74
CA GLU A 314 -4.92 7.15 21.87
C GLU A 314 -5.08 8.67 21.63
N ILE A 315 -4.80 9.14 20.42
CA ILE A 315 -5.03 10.55 20.03
C ILE A 315 -6.54 10.86 20.07
N VAL A 316 -7.37 10.01 19.46
CA VAL A 316 -8.83 10.23 19.38
C VAL A 316 -9.47 10.30 20.77
N GLY A 317 -9.19 9.33 21.65
CA GLY A 317 -9.73 9.32 23.01
C GLY A 317 -9.19 10.45 23.87
N PHE A 318 -7.91 10.83 23.76
CA PHE A 318 -7.38 12.01 24.44
C PHE A 318 -8.16 13.29 24.06
N GLU A 319 -8.43 13.51 22.78
CA GLU A 319 -9.12 14.71 22.32
C GLU A 319 -10.61 14.72 22.71
N LEU A 320 -11.29 13.57 22.64
CA LEU A 320 -12.66 13.41 23.15
C LEU A 320 -12.74 13.64 24.67
N HIS A 321 -11.78 13.12 25.44
CA HIS A 321 -11.72 13.31 26.90
C HIS A 321 -11.47 14.79 27.25
N MET A 322 -10.62 15.49 26.50
CA MET A 322 -10.42 16.94 26.64
C MET A 322 -11.69 17.74 26.30
N ALA A 323 -12.44 17.35 25.26
CA ALA A 323 -13.73 17.95 24.94
C ALA A 323 -14.76 17.75 26.07
N ALA A 324 -14.86 16.52 26.61
CA ALA A 324 -15.72 16.20 27.73
C ALA A 324 -15.38 17.04 28.98
N MET A 325 -14.12 17.09 29.41
CA MET A 325 -13.68 17.90 30.55
C MET A 325 -13.96 19.40 30.38
N LEU A 326 -13.92 19.93 29.15
CA LEU A 326 -14.26 21.32 28.87
C LEU A 326 -15.78 21.56 28.93
N ARG A 327 -16.60 20.60 28.47
CA ARG A 327 -18.06 20.65 28.61
C ARG A 327 -18.51 20.50 30.07
N GLU A 328 -17.90 19.61 30.85
CA GLU A 328 -18.13 19.47 32.29
C GLU A 328 -17.87 20.79 33.05
N ARG A 329 -16.74 21.46 32.76
CA ARG A 329 -16.42 22.77 33.35
C ARG A 329 -17.38 23.87 32.89
N ALA A 330 -17.81 23.86 31.64
CA ALA A 330 -18.81 24.81 31.13
C ALA A 330 -20.17 24.62 31.83
N ALA A 331 -20.62 23.38 31.99
CA ALA A 331 -21.83 23.03 32.73
C ALA A 331 -21.75 23.45 34.20
N ALA A 332 -20.62 23.20 34.87
CA ALA A 332 -20.42 23.63 36.27
C ALA A 332 -20.49 25.16 36.46
N ILE A 333 -20.13 25.95 35.44
CA ILE A 333 -20.29 27.41 35.45
C ILE A 333 -21.75 27.80 35.15
N LEU A 334 -22.41 27.12 34.20
CA LEU A 334 -23.82 27.34 33.88
C LEU A 334 -24.73 27.12 35.09
N GLU A 335 -24.60 25.99 35.77
CA GLU A 335 -25.36 25.68 37.00
C GLU A 335 -25.06 26.67 38.12
N ARG A 336 -23.79 27.07 38.30
CA ARG A 336 -23.40 28.12 39.27
C ARG A 336 -24.09 29.45 38.98
N SER A 337 -24.17 29.84 37.71
CA SER A 337 -24.81 31.09 37.27
C SER A 337 -26.33 31.04 37.46
N GLY A 338 -26.96 29.93 37.04
CA GLY A 338 -28.39 29.69 37.20
C GLY A 338 -28.85 29.66 38.67
N ALA A 339 -28.05 29.09 39.56
CA ALA A 339 -28.30 29.03 41.00
C ALA A 339 -28.29 30.42 41.70
N GLY A 340 -27.89 31.48 41.02
CA GLY A 340 -28.00 32.87 41.50
C GLY A 340 -29.41 33.46 41.37
N GLY A 341 -30.31 32.84 40.60
CA GLY A 341 -31.70 33.26 40.44
C GLY A 341 -32.61 32.78 41.57
N LEU A 342 -33.69 33.51 41.85
CA LEU A 342 -34.66 33.13 42.89
C LEU A 342 -35.32 31.76 42.58
N PRO A 343 -35.55 30.90 43.59
CA PRO A 343 -36.24 29.63 43.41
C PRO A 343 -37.76 29.84 43.24
N SER A 344 -38.18 30.20 42.02
CA SER A 344 -39.60 30.41 41.68
C SER A 344 -39.90 30.13 40.21
N ALA A 345 -40.88 29.25 39.97
CA ALA A 345 -41.50 28.85 38.70
C ALA A 345 -40.73 27.90 37.75
N SER A 346 -41.44 26.82 37.37
CA SER A 346 -41.24 25.98 36.16
C SER A 346 -39.84 25.43 35.84
N SER A 347 -39.42 24.40 36.58
CA SER A 347 -38.30 23.52 36.20
C SER A 347 -38.71 22.50 35.11
N ALA A 348 -39.16 22.98 33.94
CA ALA A 348 -39.88 22.15 32.97
C ALA A 348 -39.63 22.44 31.47
N THR A 349 -38.82 23.44 31.11
CA THR A 349 -38.76 23.99 29.72
C THR A 349 -37.37 24.04 29.08
N LEU A 350 -36.33 23.49 29.72
CA LEU A 350 -34.95 23.47 29.19
C LEU A 350 -34.62 22.25 28.29
N SER A 351 -35.64 21.51 27.83
CA SER A 351 -35.48 20.19 27.20
C SER A 351 -35.61 20.16 25.67
N SER A 352 -35.81 21.31 24.99
CA SER A 352 -36.34 21.33 23.61
C SER A 352 -35.57 22.16 22.56
N SER A 353 -34.32 22.58 22.80
CA SER A 353 -33.50 23.22 21.74
C SER A 353 -32.03 22.77 21.73
N SER A 354 -31.70 21.98 20.71
CA SER A 354 -30.35 21.52 20.32
C SER A 354 -29.31 22.65 20.28
N THR A 355 -29.70 23.80 19.73
CA THR A 355 -28.86 24.96 19.40
C THR A 355 -28.10 25.53 20.60
N THR A 356 -28.67 25.42 21.81
CA THR A 356 -28.06 25.94 23.05
C THR A 356 -26.77 25.22 23.48
N ARG A 357 -26.50 24.01 22.95
CA ARG A 357 -25.33 23.19 23.35
C ARG A 357 -24.00 23.57 22.68
N ARG A 358 -24.01 24.48 21.71
CA ARG A 358 -22.79 25.05 21.08
C ARG A 358 -22.47 26.47 21.55
N CYS A 359 -23.49 27.31 21.73
CA CYS A 359 -23.35 28.70 22.19
C CYS A 359 -24.35 28.98 23.31
N ALA A 360 -23.86 29.38 24.48
CA ALA A 360 -24.70 29.72 25.63
C ALA A 360 -24.78 31.25 25.79
N MET A 361 -25.95 31.83 25.56
CA MET A 361 -26.22 33.23 25.90
C MET A 361 -26.66 33.31 27.37
N LEU A 362 -25.98 34.13 28.17
CA LEU A 362 -26.25 34.31 29.60
C LEU A 362 -26.42 35.79 29.91
N LEU A 363 -27.14 36.09 31.00
CA LEU A 363 -27.32 37.46 31.48
C LEU A 363 -25.99 38.06 31.98
N GLU A 364 -25.14 37.21 32.58
CA GLU A 364 -23.85 37.63 33.12
C GLU A 364 -22.73 37.57 32.07
N LYS A 365 -22.22 38.74 31.67
CA LYS A 365 -21.21 38.87 30.60
C LYS A 365 -19.84 38.27 30.97
N ALA A 366 -19.59 38.01 32.26
CA ALA A 366 -18.41 37.30 32.73
C ALA A 366 -18.54 35.79 32.44
N ASP A 367 -19.63 35.17 32.91
CA ASP A 367 -19.91 33.75 32.69
C ASP A 367 -20.11 33.44 31.20
N GLU A 368 -20.83 34.30 30.46
CA GLU A 368 -21.01 34.17 29.00
C GLU A 368 -19.67 34.08 28.26
N ARG A 369 -18.68 34.90 28.67
CA ARG A 369 -17.34 34.92 28.07
C ARG A 369 -16.55 33.66 28.38
N GLU A 370 -16.64 33.15 29.61
CA GLU A 370 -15.92 31.94 30.03
C GLU A 370 -16.57 30.69 29.40
N VAL A 371 -17.89 30.52 29.54
CA VAL A 371 -18.64 29.38 28.99
C VAL A 371 -18.46 29.27 27.48
N ASN A 372 -18.63 30.35 26.71
CA ASN A 372 -18.44 30.27 25.24
C ASN A 372 -16.98 30.08 24.83
N LYS A 373 -16.00 30.49 25.65
CA LYS A 373 -14.60 30.08 25.44
C LYS A 373 -14.45 28.57 25.62
N LEU A 374 -14.99 28.00 26.70
CA LEU A 374 -14.88 26.57 26.99
C LEU A 374 -15.62 25.71 25.95
N LEU A 375 -16.86 26.06 25.58
CA LEU A 375 -17.65 25.31 24.59
C LEU A 375 -17.02 25.35 23.19
N ARG A 376 -16.49 26.50 22.75
CA ARG A 376 -15.76 26.61 21.48
C ARG A 376 -14.44 25.87 21.50
N ASP A 377 -13.69 25.97 22.60
CA ASP A 377 -12.42 25.25 22.71
C ASP A 377 -12.65 23.73 22.84
N ALA A 378 -13.81 23.28 23.35
CA ALA A 378 -14.27 21.89 23.32
C ALA A 378 -14.68 21.43 21.91
N SER A 379 -15.49 22.21 21.18
CA SER A 379 -15.90 21.84 19.82
C SER A 379 -14.68 21.65 18.92
N ARG A 380 -13.64 22.49 19.08
CA ARG A 380 -12.38 22.37 18.32
C ARG A 380 -11.57 21.10 18.57
N TYR A 381 -11.85 20.34 19.64
CA TYR A 381 -11.32 18.98 19.80
C TYR A 381 -12.23 17.95 19.10
N GLU A 382 -13.55 18.13 19.18
CA GLU A 382 -14.52 17.29 18.46
C GLU A 382 -14.34 17.42 16.93
N ASP A 383 -14.11 18.63 16.42
CA ASP A 383 -13.85 18.95 15.01
C ASP A 383 -12.55 18.27 14.49
N ARG A 384 -11.56 18.03 15.35
CA ARG A 384 -10.31 17.31 15.01
C ARG A 384 -10.51 15.80 14.93
N VAL A 385 -11.40 15.26 15.75
CA VAL A 385 -11.78 13.83 15.73
C VAL A 385 -12.68 13.54 14.52
N ASP A 386 -13.60 14.46 14.20
CA ASP A 386 -14.36 14.47 12.95
C ASP A 386 -13.43 14.48 11.72
N ASP A 387 -12.45 15.39 11.67
CA ASP A 387 -11.43 15.40 10.61
C ASP A 387 -10.65 14.07 10.55
N ALA A 388 -10.19 13.52 11.68
CA ALA A 388 -9.49 12.23 11.71
C ALA A 388 -10.30 11.10 11.07
N LEU A 389 -11.61 11.01 11.34
CA LEU A 389 -12.51 10.03 10.73
C LEU A 389 -12.71 10.27 9.24
N ARG A 390 -12.89 11.54 8.82
CA ARG A 390 -13.08 11.91 7.41
C ARG A 390 -11.82 11.69 6.58
N GLN A 391 -10.64 12.04 7.07
CA GLN A 391 -9.37 11.80 6.36
C GLN A 391 -9.11 10.30 6.14
N HIS A 392 -9.47 9.44 7.10
CA HIS A 392 -9.33 7.98 6.92
C HIS A 392 -10.30 7.41 5.87
N ALA A 393 -11.58 7.79 5.89
CA ALA A 393 -12.52 7.37 4.85
C ALA A 393 -12.12 7.92 3.46
N SER A 394 -11.67 9.18 3.41
CA SER A 394 -11.13 9.84 2.21
C SER A 394 -9.90 9.12 1.65
N LEU A 395 -9.01 8.63 2.52
CA LEU A 395 -7.85 7.81 2.16
C LEU A 395 -8.25 6.43 1.61
N ILE A 396 -9.17 5.72 2.27
CA ILE A 396 -9.70 4.43 1.76
C ILE A 396 -10.35 4.62 0.38
N TRP A 397 -11.14 5.69 0.23
CA TRP A 397 -11.74 6.03 -1.06
C TRP A 397 -10.69 6.36 -2.13
N ARG A 398 -9.61 7.06 -1.76
CA ARG A 398 -8.49 7.36 -2.68
C ARG A 398 -7.79 6.10 -3.17
N VAL A 399 -7.61 5.09 -2.32
CA VAL A 399 -7.08 3.78 -2.69
C VAL A 399 -8.04 3.05 -3.64
N TYR A 400 -9.33 3.05 -3.32
CA TYR A 400 -10.37 2.43 -4.14
C TYR A 400 -10.48 3.05 -5.55
N THR A 401 -10.48 4.39 -5.64
CA THR A 401 -10.56 5.11 -6.92
C THR A 401 -9.19 5.48 -7.50
N ALA A 402 -8.11 4.81 -7.09
CA ALA A 402 -6.77 5.09 -7.62
C ALA A 402 -6.75 4.80 -9.14
N PRO A 403 -6.32 5.74 -10.02
CA PRO A 403 -6.60 5.63 -11.45
C PRO A 403 -5.79 4.51 -12.13
N ARG A 404 -4.47 4.56 -12.02
CA ARG A 404 -3.56 3.50 -12.49
C ARG A 404 -3.52 2.30 -11.52
N PRO A 405 -2.75 1.24 -11.80
CA PRO A 405 -2.53 0.16 -10.84
C PRO A 405 -1.88 0.64 -9.54
N LEU A 406 -2.64 0.52 -8.45
CA LEU A 406 -2.15 0.54 -7.08
C LEU A 406 -2.26 -0.88 -6.53
N MET A 407 -1.14 -1.41 -6.06
CA MET A 407 -1.04 -2.66 -5.33
C MET A 407 -0.72 -2.35 -3.87
N THR A 408 -1.52 -2.88 -2.95
CA THR A 408 -1.15 -2.86 -1.53
C THR A 408 -0.57 -4.20 -1.15
N LEU A 409 0.68 -4.22 -0.71
CA LEU A 409 1.38 -5.42 -0.26
C LEU A 409 1.27 -5.48 1.26
N THR A 410 0.34 -6.32 1.72
CA THR A 410 -0.05 -6.43 3.13
C THR A 410 0.98 -7.29 3.86
N ASN A 411 1.96 -6.64 4.47
CA ASN A 411 3.12 -7.26 5.10
C ASN A 411 3.05 -7.27 6.65
N GLY A 412 1.85 -7.52 7.18
CA GLY A 412 1.59 -7.51 8.62
C GLY A 412 0.12 -7.30 8.97
N LYS A 413 -0.13 -7.01 10.26
CA LYS A 413 -1.46 -6.76 10.85
C LYS A 413 -2.12 -5.48 10.37
N CYS A 414 -3.41 -5.57 10.15
CA CYS A 414 -4.33 -4.48 9.87
C CYS A 414 -5.35 -4.37 11.01
N ARG A 415 -5.59 -3.16 11.56
CA ARG A 415 -6.76 -2.87 12.42
C ARG A 415 -7.71 -1.88 11.77
N GLY A 416 -9.01 -2.15 11.80
CA GLY A 416 -10.08 -1.25 11.36
C GLY A 416 -9.84 -0.63 9.96
N THR A 417 -9.56 0.67 9.90
CA THR A 417 -9.29 1.40 8.65
C THR A 417 -8.03 0.95 7.93
N GLY A 418 -7.09 0.29 8.63
CA GLY A 418 -5.96 -0.41 8.03
C GLY A 418 -6.39 -1.57 7.14
N CYS A 419 -7.47 -2.28 7.49
CA CYS A 419 -8.05 -3.34 6.65
C CYS A 419 -8.71 -2.77 5.39
N GLY A 420 -9.33 -1.58 5.50
CA GLY A 420 -9.84 -0.84 4.34
C GLY A 420 -8.74 -0.35 3.41
N LEU A 421 -7.61 0.10 3.97
CA LEU A 421 -6.45 0.58 3.22
C LEU A 421 -5.79 -0.52 2.37
N SER A 422 -5.80 -1.76 2.86
CA SER A 422 -5.29 -2.92 2.13
C SER A 422 -6.32 -3.53 1.18
N LEU A 423 -7.49 -3.93 1.68
CA LEU A 423 -8.46 -4.75 0.92
C LEU A 423 -9.19 -4.01 -0.21
N PHE A 424 -9.26 -2.66 -0.19
CA PHE A 424 -9.90 -1.90 -1.27
C PHE A 424 -8.94 -1.44 -2.37
N ALA A 425 -7.66 -1.80 -2.32
CA ALA A 425 -6.76 -1.67 -3.47
C ALA A 425 -7.11 -2.73 -4.52
N LYS A 426 -7.22 -2.34 -5.80
CA LYS A 426 -7.59 -3.25 -6.90
C LYS A 426 -6.63 -4.44 -7.08
N TYR A 427 -5.42 -4.35 -6.54
CA TYR A 427 -4.46 -5.45 -6.41
C TYR A 427 -3.99 -5.56 -4.94
N CYS A 428 -4.81 -6.13 -4.06
CA CYS A 428 -4.42 -6.38 -2.67
C CYS A 428 -3.57 -7.66 -2.59
N ALA A 429 -2.24 -7.54 -2.48
CA ALA A 429 -1.35 -8.68 -2.35
C ALA A 429 -1.15 -9.05 -0.88
N LEU A 430 -1.29 -10.34 -0.56
CA LEU A 430 -1.14 -10.88 0.79
C LEU A 430 0.18 -11.62 0.95
N LYS A 431 0.80 -11.49 2.14
CA LYS A 431 1.83 -12.41 2.65
C LYS A 431 1.21 -13.31 3.72
N ASP A 432 1.92 -14.36 4.16
CA ASP A 432 1.48 -15.17 5.31
C ASP A 432 1.39 -14.37 6.63
N SER A 433 2.22 -13.33 6.74
CA SER A 433 2.18 -12.31 7.80
C SER A 433 0.94 -11.39 7.73
N SER A 434 0.14 -11.43 6.66
CA SER A 434 -1.07 -10.61 6.54
C SER A 434 -2.18 -11.08 7.48
N GLU A 435 -2.76 -10.13 8.19
CA GLU A 435 -3.72 -10.37 9.26
C GLU A 435 -4.71 -9.21 9.35
N PHE A 436 -6.01 -9.49 9.51
CA PHE A 436 -7.10 -8.53 9.47
C PHE A 436 -7.92 -8.60 10.76
N ILE A 437 -7.77 -7.57 11.61
CA ILE A 437 -8.46 -7.44 12.88
C ILE A 437 -9.54 -6.35 12.70
N PHE A 438 -10.81 -6.76 12.59
CA PHE A 438 -11.93 -5.82 12.45
C PHE A 438 -12.65 -5.61 13.80
N ASP A 439 -11.85 -5.23 14.80
CA ASP A 439 -12.29 -5.02 16.18
C ASP A 439 -12.86 -3.61 16.42
N GLY A 440 -13.26 -3.34 17.67
CA GLY A 440 -13.99 -2.14 18.06
C GLY A 440 -14.82 -2.34 19.33
N PRO A 441 -15.70 -3.35 19.42
CA PRO A 441 -16.58 -3.54 20.59
C PRO A 441 -15.81 -3.81 21.90
N ASN A 442 -14.62 -4.40 21.78
CA ASN A 442 -13.63 -4.58 22.83
C ASN A 442 -13.11 -3.27 23.43
N VAL A 443 -12.97 -2.21 22.62
CA VAL A 443 -12.62 -0.86 23.07
C VAL A 443 -13.86 0.05 23.18
N GLY A 444 -15.08 -0.50 23.14
CA GLY A 444 -16.32 0.27 23.36
C GLY A 444 -16.83 1.08 22.16
N ILE A 445 -16.41 0.76 20.93
CA ILE A 445 -16.79 1.46 19.69
C ILE A 445 -17.36 0.47 18.65
N THR A 446 -18.05 0.96 17.62
CA THR A 446 -18.33 0.13 16.43
C THR A 446 -17.09 0.07 15.52
N PRO A 447 -16.86 -1.05 14.80
CA PRO A 447 -15.76 -1.13 13.85
C PRO A 447 -15.91 -0.10 12.72
N TYR A 448 -14.78 0.29 12.11
CA TYR A 448 -14.71 1.35 11.10
C TYR A 448 -13.58 1.05 10.10
N GLY A 449 -13.86 1.10 8.81
CA GLY A 449 -12.90 0.78 7.74
C GLY A 449 -13.50 0.31 6.40
N GLY A 450 -14.82 0.24 6.25
CA GLY A 450 -15.54 -0.23 5.06
C GLY A 450 -15.60 -1.75 4.92
N MET A 451 -14.80 -2.49 5.70
CA MET A 451 -14.75 -3.96 5.68
C MET A 451 -16.08 -4.61 6.10
N THR A 452 -16.99 -3.88 6.77
CA THR A 452 -18.38 -4.32 7.00
C THR A 452 -19.06 -4.71 5.68
N ARG A 453 -18.79 -3.99 4.57
CA ARG A 453 -19.30 -4.34 3.23
C ARG A 453 -18.77 -5.68 2.73
N LEU A 454 -17.50 -5.99 2.98
CA LEU A 454 -16.88 -7.24 2.55
C LEU A 454 -17.46 -8.44 3.33
N LEU A 455 -17.72 -8.24 4.63
CA LEU A 455 -18.40 -9.19 5.50
C LEU A 455 -19.91 -9.34 5.13
N ALA A 456 -20.55 -8.27 4.68
CA ALA A 456 -21.96 -8.26 4.29
C ALA A 456 -22.26 -8.72 2.84
N ARG A 457 -21.24 -8.98 1.99
CA ARG A 457 -21.43 -9.53 0.63
C ARG A 457 -22.26 -10.83 0.67
N PRO A 458 -23.18 -11.06 -0.28
CA PRO A 458 -23.90 -12.34 -0.38
C PRO A 458 -22.96 -13.53 -0.60
N GLU A 459 -21.78 -13.30 -1.19
CA GLU A 459 -20.72 -14.30 -1.30
C GLU A 459 -20.18 -14.75 0.07
N THR A 460 -20.08 -13.85 1.04
CA THR A 460 -19.63 -14.17 2.40
C THR A 460 -20.67 -15.02 3.12
N SER A 461 -21.95 -14.66 3.04
CA SER A 461 -23.03 -15.46 3.64
C SER A 461 -23.27 -16.80 2.93
N LEU A 462 -22.96 -16.93 1.64
CA LEU A 462 -22.99 -18.20 0.91
C LEU A 462 -21.80 -19.13 1.24
N LYS A 463 -20.61 -18.58 1.48
CA LYS A 463 -19.40 -19.37 1.77
C LYS A 463 -19.27 -19.73 3.24
N TYR A 464 -19.54 -18.77 4.13
CA TYR A 464 -19.40 -18.88 5.58
C TYR A 464 -20.53 -18.13 6.28
N PRO A 465 -21.76 -18.68 6.32
CA PRO A 465 -22.87 -18.10 7.08
C PRO A 465 -22.47 -17.89 8.56
N GLY A 466 -22.91 -16.77 9.16
CA GLY A 466 -22.53 -16.38 10.52
C GLY A 466 -21.12 -15.79 10.70
N LEU A 467 -20.22 -15.87 9.71
CA LEU A 467 -18.83 -15.38 9.85
C LEU A 467 -18.75 -13.86 10.00
N ALA A 468 -19.66 -13.13 9.38
CA ALA A 468 -19.73 -11.68 9.49
C ALA A 468 -20.03 -11.23 10.93
N GLU A 469 -21.02 -11.86 11.55
CA GLU A 469 -21.38 -11.68 12.97
C GLU A 469 -20.23 -12.11 13.88
N PHE A 470 -19.61 -13.27 13.65
CA PHE A 470 -18.46 -13.74 14.43
C PHE A 470 -17.32 -12.74 14.45
N VAL A 471 -16.91 -12.21 13.29
CA VAL A 471 -15.81 -11.23 13.18
C VAL A 471 -16.18 -9.90 13.83
N VAL A 472 -17.34 -9.33 13.46
CA VAL A 472 -17.81 -8.00 13.93
C VAL A 472 -18.05 -7.95 15.44
N LEU A 473 -18.52 -9.04 16.05
CA LEU A 473 -18.85 -9.09 17.48
C LEU A 473 -17.69 -9.58 18.34
N THR A 474 -16.96 -10.60 17.91
CA THR A 474 -15.92 -11.22 18.75
C THR A 474 -14.63 -10.39 18.77
N GLY A 475 -14.40 -9.55 17.75
CA GLY A 475 -13.11 -8.91 17.50
C GLY A 475 -12.07 -9.94 17.02
N ALA A 476 -12.52 -10.94 16.27
CA ALA A 476 -11.69 -12.04 15.79
C ALA A 476 -10.77 -11.59 14.63
N SER A 477 -9.63 -12.26 14.52
CA SER A 477 -8.65 -12.02 13.46
C SER A 477 -8.85 -12.99 12.29
N LEU A 478 -8.66 -12.50 11.06
CA LEU A 478 -8.66 -13.29 9.83
C LEU A 478 -7.28 -13.23 9.16
N PHE A 479 -6.85 -14.32 8.54
CA PHE A 479 -5.54 -14.45 7.90
C PHE A 479 -5.64 -14.59 6.37
N ALA A 480 -4.50 -14.74 5.70
CA ALA A 480 -4.40 -14.83 4.26
C ALA A 480 -5.37 -15.85 3.63
N GLY A 481 -5.39 -17.10 4.13
CA GLY A 481 -6.27 -18.17 3.62
C GLY A 481 -7.76 -17.90 3.84
N ASP A 482 -8.13 -17.13 4.86
CA ASP A 482 -9.53 -16.75 5.08
C ASP A 482 -9.97 -15.70 4.03
N ALA A 483 -9.15 -14.66 3.82
CA ALA A 483 -9.41 -13.58 2.87
C ALA A 483 -9.39 -14.05 1.40
N LEU A 484 -8.52 -15.01 1.06
CA LEU A 484 -8.47 -15.67 -0.25
C LEU A 484 -9.75 -16.48 -0.50
N ARG A 485 -10.13 -17.38 0.42
CA ARG A 485 -11.34 -18.20 0.27
C ARG A 485 -12.61 -17.34 0.20
N LEU A 486 -12.65 -16.22 0.92
CA LEU A 486 -13.75 -15.24 0.87
C LEU A 486 -13.83 -14.42 -0.43
N GLY A 487 -12.87 -14.54 -1.36
CA GLY A 487 -12.88 -13.75 -2.60
C GLY A 487 -12.71 -12.25 -2.35
N TRP A 488 -11.96 -11.88 -1.30
CA TRP A 488 -11.61 -10.48 -1.04
C TRP A 488 -10.39 -10.05 -1.85
N THR A 489 -9.50 -10.98 -2.19
CA THR A 489 -8.44 -10.80 -3.19
C THR A 489 -8.05 -12.12 -3.86
N ASP A 490 -7.33 -12.01 -4.98
CA ASP A 490 -6.84 -13.08 -5.86
C ASP A 490 -5.32 -13.32 -5.68
N LEU A 491 -4.64 -12.51 -4.84
CA LEU A 491 -3.19 -12.36 -4.85
C LEU A 491 -2.53 -12.71 -3.50
N PHE A 492 -1.63 -13.71 -3.50
CA PHE A 492 -0.86 -14.14 -2.34
C PHE A 492 0.58 -14.53 -2.73
N THR A 493 1.57 -14.21 -1.89
CA THR A 493 2.96 -14.56 -2.14
C THR A 493 3.77 -14.83 -0.88
N THR A 494 4.68 -15.79 -0.96
CA THR A 494 5.66 -16.13 0.09
C THR A 494 7.06 -15.57 -0.19
N ILE A 495 7.24 -14.80 -1.28
CA ILE A 495 8.55 -14.32 -1.72
C ILE A 495 9.12 -13.26 -0.72
N PRO A 496 10.37 -13.39 -0.24
CA PRO A 496 11.03 -12.36 0.55
C PRO A 496 11.36 -11.13 -0.31
N ASP A 497 11.39 -9.94 0.29
CA ASP A 497 11.74 -8.69 -0.39
C ASP A 497 10.95 -8.42 -1.70
N MET A 498 9.71 -8.92 -1.81
CA MET A 498 8.97 -8.91 -3.08
C MET A 498 8.89 -7.53 -3.74
N THR A 499 8.84 -6.46 -2.94
CA THR A 499 8.87 -5.06 -3.40
C THR A 499 10.14 -4.69 -4.17
N TYR A 500 11.30 -5.26 -3.82
CA TYR A 500 12.55 -5.13 -4.59
C TYR A 500 12.44 -5.84 -5.94
N HIS A 501 11.86 -7.04 -5.96
CA HIS A 501 11.63 -7.79 -7.19
C HIS A 501 10.62 -7.09 -8.12
N ILE A 502 9.59 -6.44 -7.58
CA ILE A 502 8.67 -5.55 -8.32
C ILE A 502 9.45 -4.36 -8.91
N LYS A 503 10.31 -3.72 -8.11
CA LYS A 503 11.11 -2.56 -8.57
C LYS A 503 12.01 -2.93 -9.74
N GLU A 504 12.85 -3.96 -9.57
CA GLU A 504 13.80 -4.41 -10.61
C GLU A 504 13.06 -4.89 -11.87
N TRP A 505 11.99 -5.68 -11.71
CA TRP A 505 11.14 -6.10 -12.85
C TRP A 505 10.69 -4.90 -13.67
N PHE A 506 10.06 -3.90 -13.04
CA PHE A 506 9.58 -2.72 -13.77
C PHE A 506 10.71 -1.83 -14.29
N ASP A 507 11.89 -1.80 -13.66
CA ASP A 507 13.05 -1.07 -14.17
C ASP A 507 13.61 -1.68 -15.47
N THR A 508 13.41 -2.99 -15.71
CA THR A 508 13.71 -3.66 -17.00
C THR A 508 12.63 -3.51 -18.08
N THR A 509 11.41 -3.08 -17.73
CA THR A 509 10.33 -2.91 -18.71
C THR A 509 10.52 -1.68 -19.58
N GLU A 510 10.09 -1.71 -20.85
CA GLU A 510 10.31 -0.59 -21.79
C GLU A 510 9.04 0.25 -22.03
N HIS A 511 8.17 -0.12 -22.97
CA HIS A 511 7.07 0.73 -23.43
C HIS A 511 5.97 1.04 -22.39
N MET A 512 5.30 2.18 -22.59
CA MET A 512 4.15 2.67 -21.80
C MET A 512 2.77 2.42 -22.44
N HIS A 513 2.70 1.72 -23.59
CA HIS A 513 1.42 1.35 -24.21
C HIS A 513 0.60 0.47 -23.26
N ASN A 514 -0.73 0.62 -23.24
CA ASN A 514 -1.61 -0.10 -22.33
C ASN A 514 -1.46 -1.63 -22.47
N ASP A 515 -1.33 -2.17 -23.69
CA ASP A 515 -1.09 -3.61 -23.90
C ASP A 515 0.23 -4.07 -23.27
N ALA A 516 1.29 -3.27 -23.42
CA ALA A 516 2.60 -3.57 -22.86
C ALA A 516 2.56 -3.52 -21.32
N VAL A 517 1.86 -2.55 -20.74
CA VAL A 517 1.63 -2.45 -19.29
C VAL A 517 0.77 -3.61 -18.78
N ALA A 518 -0.27 -4.01 -19.52
CA ALA A 518 -1.14 -5.13 -19.19
C ALA A 518 -0.38 -6.46 -19.19
N TRP A 519 0.46 -6.71 -20.21
CA TRP A 519 1.32 -7.89 -20.23
C TRP A 519 2.38 -7.88 -19.11
N GLN A 520 3.07 -6.75 -18.91
CA GLN A 520 4.11 -6.60 -17.88
C GLN A 520 3.57 -6.78 -16.45
N LEU A 521 2.34 -6.31 -16.19
CA LEU A 521 1.66 -6.48 -14.91
C LEU A 521 1.05 -7.87 -14.78
N GLY A 522 0.36 -8.37 -15.80
CA GLY A 522 -0.27 -9.69 -15.80
C GLY A 522 0.74 -10.82 -15.60
N HIS A 523 1.89 -10.76 -16.29
CA HIS A 523 2.97 -11.73 -16.14
C HIS A 523 3.56 -11.74 -14.71
N LEU A 524 3.72 -10.57 -14.08
CA LEU A 524 4.16 -10.46 -12.68
C LEU A 524 3.14 -11.09 -11.72
N LEU A 525 1.84 -10.82 -11.90
CA LEU A 525 0.78 -11.43 -11.09
C LEU A 525 0.74 -12.95 -11.25
N GLU A 526 0.80 -13.44 -12.49
CA GLU A 526 0.74 -14.87 -12.79
C GLU A 526 1.98 -15.67 -12.39
N THR A 527 3.14 -15.02 -12.24
CA THR A 527 4.39 -15.68 -11.84
C THR A 527 4.56 -15.70 -10.32
N CYS A 528 4.19 -14.62 -9.62
CA CYS A 528 4.58 -14.41 -8.22
C CYS A 528 3.41 -14.33 -7.22
N PHE A 529 2.20 -14.00 -7.67
CA PHE A 529 1.05 -13.72 -6.80
C PHE A 529 -0.14 -14.67 -6.99
N LYS A 530 -0.16 -15.45 -8.08
CA LYS A 530 -1.16 -16.50 -8.32
C LYS A 530 -0.60 -17.87 -7.97
N MET A 531 -1.31 -18.58 -7.11
CA MET A 531 -0.86 -19.80 -6.44
C MET A 531 -0.92 -21.04 -7.34
N LYS A 532 -0.15 -21.08 -8.42
CA LYS A 532 -0.19 -22.14 -9.44
C LYS A 532 0.54 -23.43 -9.06
N GLU A 533 1.74 -23.31 -8.47
CA GLU A 533 2.67 -24.44 -8.29
C GLU A 533 3.04 -24.67 -6.81
N SER A 534 3.63 -23.67 -6.16
CA SER A 534 4.21 -23.79 -4.81
C SER A 534 3.20 -23.49 -3.68
N HIS A 535 2.01 -24.08 -3.75
CA HIS A 535 0.92 -23.82 -2.79
C HIS A 535 0.13 -25.07 -2.42
N SER A 536 -0.42 -25.10 -1.20
CA SER A 536 -1.45 -26.06 -0.80
C SER A 536 -2.32 -25.47 0.32
N SER A 537 -3.57 -25.93 0.44
CA SER A 537 -4.50 -25.46 1.49
C SER A 537 -4.13 -25.86 2.92
N ALA A 538 -3.04 -26.60 3.11
CA ALA A 538 -2.43 -26.84 4.42
C ALA A 538 -1.35 -25.80 4.79
N MET A 539 -0.85 -25.03 3.82
CA MET A 539 0.15 -23.97 4.00
C MET A 539 -0.45 -22.56 4.05
N GLU A 540 -1.70 -22.35 3.63
CA GLU A 540 -2.38 -21.05 3.78
C GLU A 540 -2.83 -20.87 5.24
N ARG A 541 -2.24 -19.89 5.95
CA ARG A 541 -2.64 -19.54 7.31
C ARG A 541 -4.10 -19.10 7.35
N ALA A 542 -4.89 -19.75 8.21
CA ALA A 542 -6.34 -19.59 8.26
C ALA A 542 -6.88 -19.78 9.69
N ALA A 543 -7.80 -18.91 10.11
CA ALA A 543 -8.56 -19.05 11.35
C ALA A 543 -9.82 -19.92 11.16
N ILE A 544 -10.41 -19.88 9.95
CA ILE A 544 -11.67 -20.53 9.63
C ILE A 544 -11.39 -21.85 8.88
N THR A 545 -10.99 -22.87 9.65
CA THR A 545 -10.94 -24.25 9.16
C THR A 545 -12.37 -24.73 8.82
N PRO A 546 -12.55 -25.79 7.99
CA PRO A 546 -13.87 -26.32 7.69
C PRO A 546 -14.71 -26.70 8.93
N THR A 547 -14.06 -27.10 10.03
CA THR A 547 -14.72 -27.38 11.31
C THR A 547 -15.16 -26.08 12.00
N ARG A 548 -14.31 -25.05 12.06
CA ARG A 548 -14.68 -23.73 12.60
C ARG A 548 -15.79 -23.06 11.79
N ALA A 549 -15.79 -23.23 10.47
CA ALA A 549 -16.86 -22.74 9.60
C ALA A 549 -18.24 -23.28 10.03
N ARG A 550 -18.33 -24.59 10.31
CA ARG A 550 -19.55 -25.22 10.84
C ARG A 550 -19.92 -24.69 12.22
N TRP A 551 -18.96 -24.55 13.13
CA TRP A 551 -19.24 -24.01 14.48
C TRP A 551 -19.72 -22.54 14.45
N VAL A 552 -19.21 -21.75 13.51
CA VAL A 552 -19.65 -20.36 13.27
C VAL A 552 -21.05 -20.32 12.63
N GLU A 553 -21.33 -21.20 11.67
CA GLU A 553 -22.66 -21.42 11.09
C GLU A 553 -23.67 -21.78 12.20
N ASP A 554 -23.40 -22.84 12.98
CA ASP A 554 -24.26 -23.36 14.05
C ASP A 554 -24.55 -22.36 15.19
N ALA A 555 -23.66 -21.39 15.43
CA ALA A 555 -23.76 -20.46 16.57
C ALA A 555 -24.16 -19.01 16.21
N PHE A 556 -23.84 -18.53 15.00
CA PHE A 556 -24.02 -17.13 14.60
C PHE A 556 -24.92 -16.92 13.38
N ALA A 557 -25.17 -17.94 12.55
CA ALA A 557 -26.01 -17.76 11.36
C ALA A 557 -27.47 -17.47 11.73
N ASP A 558 -28.08 -16.54 10.99
CA ASP A 558 -29.49 -16.15 11.02
C ASP A 558 -30.08 -15.82 12.42
N GLN A 559 -29.23 -15.54 13.40
CA GLN A 559 -29.64 -15.11 14.73
C GLN A 559 -30.16 -13.67 14.71
N PRO A 560 -31.36 -13.37 15.24
CA PRO A 560 -31.95 -12.03 15.16
C PRO A 560 -31.41 -11.06 16.20
N SER A 561 -30.69 -11.51 17.24
CA SER A 561 -30.06 -10.63 18.24
C SER A 561 -28.84 -11.24 18.91
N VAL A 562 -27.98 -10.38 19.46
CA VAL A 562 -26.83 -10.76 20.32
C VAL A 562 -27.28 -11.55 21.57
N ASN A 563 -28.49 -11.29 22.08
CA ASN A 563 -29.02 -12.02 23.23
C ASN A 563 -29.36 -13.48 22.89
N ASP A 564 -29.69 -13.76 21.64
CA ASP A 564 -30.02 -15.11 21.18
C ASP A 564 -28.75 -15.89 20.83
N ILE A 565 -27.76 -15.26 20.19
CA ILE A 565 -26.37 -15.78 20.07
C ILE A 565 -25.84 -16.20 21.45
N MET A 566 -25.98 -15.35 22.47
CA MET A 566 -25.54 -15.64 23.83
C MET A 566 -26.27 -16.82 24.49
N ARG A 567 -27.56 -17.05 24.17
CA ARG A 567 -28.31 -18.23 24.63
C ARG A 567 -27.83 -19.49 23.92
N THR A 568 -27.71 -19.45 22.59
CA THR A 568 -27.21 -20.54 21.75
C THR A 568 -25.81 -20.99 22.21
N LEU A 569 -24.88 -20.06 22.44
CA LEU A 569 -23.56 -20.37 23.01
C LEU A 569 -23.63 -20.97 24.43
N THR A 570 -24.59 -20.54 25.25
CA THR A 570 -24.83 -21.08 26.61
C THR A 570 -25.42 -22.50 26.58
N GLU A 571 -26.12 -22.89 25.51
CA GLU A 571 -26.59 -24.26 25.30
C GLU A 571 -25.47 -25.16 24.73
N ILE A 572 -24.68 -24.65 23.78
CA ILE A 572 -23.55 -25.38 23.19
C ILE A 572 -22.45 -25.68 24.22
N GLU A 573 -22.12 -24.75 25.13
CA GLU A 573 -21.09 -24.98 26.16
C GLU A 573 -21.47 -26.09 27.16
N GLN A 574 -22.76 -26.43 27.29
CA GLN A 574 -23.27 -27.51 28.14
C GLN A 574 -23.22 -28.91 27.50
N LEU A 575 -22.85 -29.02 26.21
CA LEU A 575 -22.77 -30.31 25.53
C LEU A 575 -21.64 -31.19 26.13
N PRO A 576 -21.94 -32.46 26.51
CA PRO A 576 -20.91 -33.37 27.03
C PRO A 576 -19.90 -33.75 25.95
N PHE A 577 -18.68 -34.13 26.35
CA PHE A 577 -17.62 -34.56 25.43
C PHE A 577 -18.00 -35.79 24.57
N GLN A 578 -18.99 -36.57 24.99
CA GLN A 578 -19.48 -37.76 24.28
C GLN A 578 -20.68 -37.46 23.33
N SER A 579 -21.08 -36.20 23.20
CA SER A 579 -22.16 -35.80 22.27
C SER A 579 -21.68 -35.85 20.82
N THR A 580 -22.48 -36.46 19.93
CA THR A 580 -22.23 -36.45 18.48
C THR A 580 -22.19 -35.04 17.87
N HIS A 581 -22.85 -34.07 18.51
CA HIS A 581 -22.82 -32.66 18.10
C HIS A 581 -21.59 -31.91 18.63
N ASN A 582 -20.96 -32.40 19.71
CA ASN A 582 -19.76 -31.79 20.28
C ASN A 582 -18.51 -32.24 19.52
N THR A 583 -18.48 -31.86 18.23
CA THR A 583 -17.40 -32.17 17.30
C THR A 583 -16.07 -31.54 17.74
N SER A 584 -14.97 -32.10 17.25
CA SER A 584 -13.61 -31.74 17.62
C SER A 584 -12.82 -31.19 16.44
N ASP A 585 -11.97 -30.19 16.67
CA ASP A 585 -11.06 -29.61 15.68
C ASP A 585 -9.63 -29.55 16.22
N GLU A 586 -8.65 -29.58 15.33
CA GLU A 586 -7.25 -29.31 15.69
C GLU A 586 -7.11 -27.88 16.21
N SER A 587 -6.28 -27.67 17.23
CA SER A 587 -6.06 -26.35 17.82
C SER A 587 -4.61 -25.93 17.70
N HIS A 588 -4.37 -24.87 16.92
CA HIS A 588 -3.06 -24.23 16.82
C HIS A 588 -2.49 -23.92 18.21
N ILE A 589 -1.50 -24.70 18.62
CA ILE A 589 -0.82 -24.58 19.90
C ILE A 589 -0.21 -23.19 19.99
N THR A 590 -0.69 -22.35 20.92
CA THR A 590 -0.02 -21.10 21.27
C THR A 590 1.45 -21.41 21.58
N PRO A 591 2.43 -20.75 20.95
CA PRO A 591 3.85 -21.08 21.15
C PRO A 591 4.29 -21.08 22.61
N TYR A 592 5.38 -21.79 22.90
CA TYR A 592 6.10 -21.71 24.16
C TYR A 592 7.13 -20.58 24.09
N THR A 593 7.48 -19.99 25.23
CA THR A 593 8.53 -18.94 25.30
C THR A 593 9.90 -19.50 24.95
N LEU A 594 10.13 -20.78 25.25
CA LEU A 594 11.35 -21.53 25.03
C LEU A 594 10.98 -22.87 24.38
N GLY A 595 11.68 -23.27 23.32
CA GLY A 595 11.33 -24.46 22.52
C GLY A 595 11.56 -25.80 23.23
N SER A 596 12.39 -25.85 24.29
CA SER A 596 12.82 -27.10 24.93
C SER A 596 13.04 -26.93 26.45
N VAL A 597 13.00 -28.04 27.19
CA VAL A 597 13.38 -28.05 28.62
C VAL A 597 14.84 -27.64 28.83
N ALA A 598 15.74 -28.02 27.92
CA ALA A 598 17.16 -27.64 27.99
C ALA A 598 17.36 -26.11 27.99
N ALA A 599 16.65 -25.39 27.11
CA ALA A 599 16.63 -23.93 27.11
C ALA A 599 16.08 -23.36 28.43
N GLY A 600 15.03 -23.98 28.99
CA GLY A 600 14.48 -23.62 30.31
C GLY A 600 15.48 -23.77 31.46
N VAL A 601 16.26 -24.86 31.47
CA VAL A 601 17.31 -25.12 32.47
C VAL A 601 18.45 -24.10 32.34
N GLN A 602 18.87 -23.78 31.10
CA GLN A 602 19.89 -22.75 30.84
C GLN A 602 19.43 -21.38 31.33
N ARG A 603 18.19 -21.00 30.96
CA ARG A 603 17.53 -19.73 31.29
C ARG A 603 17.36 -19.55 32.80
N LEU A 604 16.74 -20.50 33.49
CA LEU A 604 16.62 -20.46 34.95
C LEU A 604 17.99 -20.48 35.65
N GLY A 605 18.99 -21.09 35.02
CA GLY A 605 20.37 -21.04 35.45
C GLY A 605 21.00 -19.64 35.42
N GLU A 606 20.54 -18.70 34.59
CA GLU A 606 21.04 -17.31 34.57
C GLU A 606 20.76 -16.55 35.87
N HIS A 607 19.73 -16.98 36.61
CA HIS A 607 19.34 -16.46 37.91
C HIS A 607 19.99 -17.24 39.08
N ARG A 608 20.94 -18.15 38.80
CA ARG A 608 21.59 -19.03 39.77
C ARG A 608 23.11 -18.91 39.72
N LEU A 609 23.73 -19.01 40.89
CA LEU A 609 25.16 -19.28 40.98
C LEU A 609 25.39 -20.74 40.57
N ARG A 610 26.28 -20.96 39.59
CA ARG A 610 26.76 -22.30 39.26
C ARG A 610 27.93 -22.63 40.21
N TYR A 611 27.95 -23.85 40.73
CA TYR A 611 29.07 -24.35 41.50
C TYR A 611 30.34 -24.47 40.64
N THR A 612 31.49 -24.31 41.29
CA THR A 612 32.83 -24.51 40.72
C THR A 612 33.07 -25.97 40.32
N LEU A 613 32.62 -26.88 41.18
CA LEU A 613 32.69 -28.34 41.00
C LEU A 613 31.30 -28.90 40.63
N SER A 614 31.29 -30.11 40.09
CA SER A 614 30.09 -30.86 39.75
C SER A 614 29.52 -31.61 40.96
N PRO A 615 28.24 -32.04 40.94
CA PRO A 615 27.63 -32.78 42.06
C PRO A 615 28.39 -34.04 42.52
N TRP A 616 29.16 -34.67 41.62
CA TRP A 616 29.88 -35.93 41.86
C TRP A 616 31.39 -35.76 42.10
N ASP A 617 31.93 -34.54 42.14
CA ASP A 617 33.34 -34.27 42.51
C ASP A 617 33.54 -33.24 43.64
N ILE A 618 32.44 -32.77 44.26
CA ILE A 618 32.45 -32.01 45.53
C ILE A 618 32.84 -32.90 46.73
N THR A 619 32.38 -34.15 46.74
CA THR A 619 32.62 -35.14 47.80
C THR A 619 34.09 -35.55 47.86
N PRO A 620 34.77 -35.54 49.03
CA PRO A 620 36.18 -35.89 49.11
C PRO A 620 36.42 -37.35 48.66
N PRO A 621 37.54 -37.66 47.96
CA PRO A 621 37.84 -39.02 47.54
C PRO A 621 38.05 -39.96 48.74
N GLU A 622 37.71 -41.24 48.55
CA GLU A 622 37.98 -42.31 49.54
C GLU A 622 39.50 -42.46 49.75
N ASP A 623 40.27 -42.33 48.66
CA ASP A 623 41.73 -42.23 48.66
C ASP A 623 42.21 -40.80 48.94
N SER A 624 43.17 -40.62 49.85
CA SER A 624 43.79 -39.32 50.10
C SER A 624 44.66 -38.86 48.92
N VAL A 625 44.12 -37.99 48.06
CA VAL A 625 44.86 -37.35 46.97
C VAL A 625 45.68 -36.17 47.51
N VAL A 626 47.00 -36.37 47.67
CA VAL A 626 47.92 -35.31 48.09
C VAL A 626 48.10 -34.32 46.94
N LEU A 627 47.62 -33.09 47.13
CA LEU A 627 47.82 -32.00 46.19
C LEU A 627 49.32 -31.68 46.02
N LYS A 628 49.72 -31.49 44.76
CA LYS A 628 51.10 -31.24 44.30
C LYS A 628 51.08 -30.13 43.26
N HIS A 629 52.24 -29.53 42.97
CA HIS A 629 52.32 -28.58 41.87
C HIS A 629 52.21 -29.32 40.52
N THR A 630 51.48 -28.77 39.55
CA THR A 630 51.17 -29.42 38.26
C THR A 630 52.42 -29.92 37.52
N SER A 631 53.56 -29.24 37.66
CA SER A 631 54.85 -29.65 37.06
C SER A 631 55.44 -30.95 37.65
N GLU A 632 54.90 -31.48 38.76
CA GLU A 632 55.30 -32.78 39.31
C GLU A 632 54.70 -33.96 38.52
N MET A 633 53.49 -33.82 37.97
CA MET A 633 52.83 -34.86 37.15
C MET A 633 53.69 -35.20 35.92
N PHE A 634 54.14 -34.17 35.18
CA PHE A 634 55.03 -34.34 34.03
C PHE A 634 56.39 -34.98 34.37
N ARG A 635 56.78 -35.03 35.65
CA ARG A 635 58.00 -35.68 36.16
C ARG A 635 57.73 -37.05 36.81
N ALA A 636 56.48 -37.52 36.83
CA ALA A 636 56.09 -38.76 37.49
C ALA A 636 56.14 -40.01 36.58
N TYR A 637 56.47 -39.85 35.30
CA TYR A 637 56.83 -40.97 34.41
C TYR A 637 58.02 -41.79 34.96
N VAL A 638 58.03 -43.08 34.64
CA VAL A 638 59.05 -44.08 35.00
C VAL A 638 59.24 -45.07 33.85
N LEU A 639 60.33 -45.84 33.88
CA LEU A 639 60.60 -46.91 32.91
C LEU A 639 60.49 -48.26 33.61
N GLU A 640 59.55 -49.08 33.17
CA GLU A 640 59.33 -50.45 33.64
C GLU A 640 59.76 -51.46 32.56
N ARG A 641 60.11 -52.69 32.94
CA ARG A 641 60.22 -53.81 31.98
C ARG A 641 58.98 -54.70 32.10
N ARG A 642 58.14 -54.73 31.05
CA ARG A 642 56.96 -55.59 30.98
C ARG A 642 57.19 -56.68 29.92
N GLY A 643 57.23 -57.93 30.37
CA GLY A 643 57.67 -59.05 29.52
C GLY A 643 59.12 -58.86 29.06
N ALA A 644 59.35 -58.86 27.75
CA ALA A 644 60.68 -58.66 27.16
C ALA A 644 61.04 -57.18 26.92
N THR A 645 60.03 -56.28 26.88
CA THR A 645 60.16 -54.89 26.44
C THR A 645 60.23 -53.89 27.60
N ASP A 646 61.04 -52.85 27.45
CA ASP A 646 60.95 -51.65 28.29
C ASP A 646 59.74 -50.80 27.86
N VAL A 647 58.99 -50.28 28.83
CA VAL A 647 57.74 -49.53 28.66
C VAL A 647 57.79 -48.30 29.56
N VAL A 648 57.51 -47.12 29.01
CA VAL A 648 57.36 -45.89 29.81
C VAL A 648 55.93 -45.85 30.34
N THR A 649 55.79 -45.77 31.67
CA THR A 649 54.51 -45.71 32.40
C THR A 649 54.48 -44.47 33.29
N HIS A 650 53.29 -44.04 33.70
CA HIS A 650 53.14 -42.99 34.72
C HIS A 650 52.95 -43.65 36.09
N ARG A 651 53.81 -43.36 37.08
CA ARG A 651 53.82 -44.12 38.35
C ARG A 651 52.49 -44.07 39.12
N ASP A 652 51.77 -42.96 38.99
CA ASP A 652 50.48 -42.72 39.66
C ASP A 652 49.27 -43.10 38.77
N ALA A 653 49.46 -43.83 37.65
CA ALA A 653 48.38 -44.18 36.73
C ALA A 653 47.25 -44.98 37.40
N GLU A 654 47.58 -45.98 38.21
CA GLU A 654 46.61 -46.78 38.97
C GLU A 654 45.80 -45.92 39.95
N ARG A 655 46.46 -44.98 40.62
CA ARG A 655 45.82 -44.02 41.55
C ARG A 655 44.85 -43.09 40.81
N ALA A 656 45.22 -42.63 39.62
CA ALA A 656 44.34 -41.81 38.79
C ALA A 656 43.12 -42.59 38.28
N ALA A 657 43.30 -43.87 37.95
CA ALA A 657 42.20 -44.77 37.55
C ALA A 657 41.25 -45.09 38.72
N ALA A 658 41.77 -45.35 39.92
CA ALA A 658 40.94 -45.54 41.11
C ALA A 658 40.11 -44.28 41.43
N TRP A 659 40.71 -43.09 41.33
CA TRP A 659 40.01 -41.82 41.51
C TRP A 659 38.91 -41.61 40.46
N SER A 660 39.19 -41.81 39.16
CA SER A 660 38.16 -41.63 38.12
C SER A 660 37.05 -42.67 38.23
N GLN A 661 37.36 -43.90 38.61
CA GLN A 661 36.37 -44.94 38.89
C GLN A 661 35.50 -44.61 40.11
N GLN A 662 36.02 -43.93 41.14
CA GLN A 662 35.19 -43.37 42.22
C GLN A 662 34.23 -42.30 41.66
N ARG A 663 34.72 -41.37 40.83
CA ARG A 663 33.88 -40.30 40.26
C ARG A 663 32.78 -40.83 39.34
N GLN A 664 33.04 -41.91 38.62
CA GLN A 664 32.03 -42.64 37.86
C GLN A 664 30.96 -43.25 38.79
N ARG A 665 31.35 -43.96 39.86
CA ARG A 665 30.41 -44.47 40.87
C ARG A 665 29.54 -43.38 41.51
N GLU A 666 30.12 -42.20 41.79
CA GLU A 666 29.38 -41.07 42.37
C GLU A 666 28.47 -40.37 41.36
N TYR A 667 28.85 -40.32 40.07
CA TYR A 667 27.99 -39.88 38.98
C TYR A 667 26.78 -40.82 38.82
N ASP A 668 27.02 -42.14 38.78
CA ASP A 668 25.97 -43.16 38.68
C ASP A 668 25.00 -43.09 39.87
N ALA A 669 25.52 -42.87 41.09
CA ALA A 669 24.74 -42.67 42.30
C ALA A 669 23.92 -41.37 42.26
N TYR A 670 24.47 -40.28 41.73
CA TYR A 670 23.74 -39.01 41.54
C TYR A 670 22.65 -39.14 40.47
N CYS A 671 22.92 -39.84 39.37
CA CYS A 671 21.93 -40.07 38.31
C CYS A 671 20.77 -40.93 38.79
N SER A 672 21.05 -42.10 39.37
CA SER A 672 20.02 -42.97 39.95
C SER A 672 19.24 -42.34 41.12
N LEU A 673 19.82 -41.36 41.83
CA LEU A 673 19.10 -40.56 42.83
C LEU A 673 18.12 -39.54 42.22
N LYS A 674 18.38 -39.04 40.99
CA LYS A 674 17.39 -38.22 40.26
C LYS A 674 16.21 -39.06 39.75
N GLU A 675 16.47 -40.31 39.34
CA GLU A 675 15.45 -41.25 38.85
C GLU A 675 14.51 -41.79 39.95
N ALA A 676 14.96 -41.73 41.21
CA ALA A 676 14.24 -42.23 42.38
C ALA A 676 12.86 -41.57 42.58
N PRO A 677 11.91 -42.21 43.29
CA PRO A 677 10.57 -41.68 43.48
C PRO A 677 10.56 -40.28 44.13
N HIS A 678 10.19 -39.26 43.35
CA HIS A 678 10.04 -37.89 43.81
C HIS A 678 8.57 -37.62 44.17
N PRO A 679 8.19 -37.52 45.45
CA PRO A 679 6.86 -37.04 45.85
C PRO A 679 6.81 -35.50 45.75
N ARG A 680 5.88 -34.98 44.95
CA ARG A 680 5.65 -33.52 44.81
C ARG A 680 4.16 -33.19 44.79
N HIS A 681 3.85 -31.95 45.11
CA HIS A 681 2.52 -31.39 44.89
C HIS A 681 2.45 -30.87 43.45
N VAL A 682 1.37 -31.16 42.73
CA VAL A 682 1.20 -30.81 41.32
C VAL A 682 0.10 -29.77 41.17
N TYR A 683 0.45 -28.63 40.59
CA TYR A 683 -0.50 -27.68 40.02
C TYR A 683 -0.48 -27.80 38.49
N ALA A 684 -1.66 -27.90 37.90
CA ALA A 684 -1.84 -27.98 36.45
C ALA A 684 -2.91 -26.96 36.01
N ARG A 685 -2.50 -25.89 35.33
CA ARG A 685 -3.40 -24.88 34.74
C ARG A 685 -3.82 -25.34 33.35
N LEU A 686 -5.13 -25.36 33.08
CA LEU A 686 -5.63 -25.56 31.72
C LEU A 686 -5.45 -24.26 30.92
N GLU A 687 -4.80 -24.30 29.76
CA GLU A 687 -4.67 -23.12 28.91
C GLU A 687 -5.99 -22.82 28.17
N GLY A 688 -6.44 -21.57 28.26
CA GLY A 688 -7.65 -21.04 27.63
C GLY A 688 -8.43 -20.08 28.55
N CYS A 689 -9.59 -19.62 28.08
CA CYS A 689 -10.48 -18.70 28.82
C CYS A 689 -11.14 -19.32 30.05
N GLU A 690 -11.18 -20.65 30.14
CA GLU A 690 -11.73 -21.37 31.28
C GLU A 690 -10.64 -21.52 32.36
N GLY A 691 -10.65 -20.64 33.36
CA GLY A 691 -9.62 -20.52 34.40
C GLY A 691 -9.54 -21.67 35.41
N LYS A 692 -9.49 -22.92 34.95
CA LYS A 692 -9.34 -24.13 35.78
C LYS A 692 -7.88 -24.38 36.14
N ILE A 693 -7.63 -24.56 37.44
CA ILE A 693 -6.36 -25.06 37.98
C ILE A 693 -6.67 -26.34 38.77
N VAL A 694 -6.02 -27.43 38.38
CA VAL A 694 -6.05 -28.72 39.07
C VAL A 694 -4.91 -28.79 40.09
N SER A 695 -5.18 -29.42 41.23
CA SER A 695 -4.26 -29.56 42.37
C SER A 695 -4.32 -30.98 42.94
N PHE A 696 -3.19 -31.70 42.98
CA PHE A 696 -3.09 -33.03 43.60
C PHE A 696 -1.64 -33.41 43.95
N GLU A 697 -1.45 -34.33 44.89
CA GLU A 697 -0.14 -34.93 45.17
C GLU A 697 0.18 -36.05 44.17
N PHE A 698 1.42 -36.13 43.70
CA PHE A 698 1.88 -37.16 42.76
C PHE A 698 3.27 -37.68 43.14
N VAL A 699 3.53 -38.96 42.87
CA VAL A 699 4.85 -39.58 43.02
C VAL A 699 5.38 -39.90 41.64
N PHE A 700 6.42 -39.18 41.26
CA PHE A 700 7.12 -39.33 39.99
C PHE A 700 8.17 -40.44 40.14
N GLU A 701 7.92 -41.60 39.53
CA GLU A 701 8.79 -42.77 39.53
C GLU A 701 9.25 -42.99 38.08
N ILE A 702 10.43 -42.45 37.75
CA ILE A 702 10.98 -42.46 36.39
C ILE A 702 11.62 -43.82 36.06
N SER A 703 12.09 -44.55 37.06
CA SER A 703 12.89 -45.77 36.90
C SER A 703 12.10 -47.03 36.47
N CYS A 704 11.63 -47.06 35.21
CA CYS A 704 11.04 -48.26 34.61
C CYS A 704 12.10 -49.36 34.33
N ARG A 705 12.45 -50.14 35.37
CA ARG A 705 13.46 -51.21 35.31
C ARG A 705 13.26 -52.16 34.13
N ARG A 706 14.21 -52.17 33.19
CA ARG A 706 14.38 -53.17 32.12
C ARG A 706 14.27 -54.59 32.68
N SER A 707 13.11 -55.22 32.52
CA SER A 707 12.75 -56.51 33.12
C SER A 707 11.99 -57.44 32.15
N GLY A 708 12.22 -57.27 30.85
CA GLY A 708 11.78 -58.18 29.80
C GLY A 708 12.81 -58.24 28.67
N PRO A 709 13.41 -59.40 28.36
CA PRO A 709 14.15 -59.58 27.12
C PRO A 709 13.18 -59.85 25.96
N GLN A 710 13.49 -59.32 24.78
CA GLN A 710 12.76 -59.46 23.50
C GLN A 710 11.42 -58.69 23.41
N GLY A 711 11.27 -57.88 22.35
CA GLY A 711 9.96 -57.57 21.79
C GLY A 711 9.76 -56.14 21.28
N THR A 712 9.68 -55.18 22.20
CA THR A 712 9.03 -53.87 21.97
C THR A 712 9.73 -52.75 22.76
N ASP A 713 10.95 -52.36 22.36
CA ASP A 713 11.75 -51.38 23.11
C ASP A 713 11.17 -49.95 23.12
N GLU A 714 10.42 -49.54 22.10
CA GLU A 714 9.90 -48.15 21.97
C GLU A 714 8.74 -47.82 22.92
N VAL A 715 7.96 -48.82 23.37
CA VAL A 715 6.66 -48.59 24.03
C VAL A 715 6.77 -48.23 25.52
N LEU A 716 7.92 -48.49 26.16
CA LEU A 716 8.05 -48.44 27.63
C LEU A 716 8.54 -47.10 28.21
N GLN A 717 9.16 -46.22 27.41
CA GLN A 717 9.87 -45.03 27.91
C GLN A 717 8.99 -43.82 28.28
N ALA A 718 7.69 -43.82 27.96
CA ALA A 718 6.78 -42.67 28.16
C ALA A 718 5.74 -42.89 29.28
N THR A 719 6.03 -43.78 30.24
CA THR A 719 5.05 -44.30 31.19
C THR A 719 4.64 -43.26 32.25
N THR A 720 5.54 -42.38 32.69
CA THR A 720 5.30 -41.43 33.79
C THR A 720 4.52 -40.21 33.32
N ILE A 721 4.92 -39.60 32.21
CA ILE A 721 4.15 -38.54 31.54
C ILE A 721 2.73 -39.01 31.22
N SER A 722 2.56 -40.22 30.66
CA SER A 722 1.23 -40.74 30.32
C SER A 722 0.36 -40.93 31.56
N ARG A 723 0.92 -41.44 32.67
CA ARG A 723 0.23 -41.52 33.96
C ARG A 723 -0.15 -40.13 34.48
N LEU A 724 0.75 -39.15 34.42
CA LEU A 724 0.48 -37.76 34.84
C LEU A 724 -0.62 -37.11 33.99
N LYS A 725 -0.52 -37.18 32.65
CA LYS A 725 -1.54 -36.70 31.70
C LYS A 725 -2.91 -37.31 32.03
N SER A 726 -3.00 -38.62 32.24
CA SER A 726 -4.27 -39.28 32.62
C SER A 726 -4.82 -38.80 33.96
N ARG A 727 -3.96 -38.54 34.96
CA ARG A 727 -4.35 -38.07 36.30
C ARG A 727 -4.83 -36.61 36.30
N ILE A 728 -4.29 -35.79 35.39
CA ILE A 728 -4.73 -34.42 35.11
C ILE A 728 -6.10 -34.44 34.43
N LEU A 729 -6.29 -35.26 33.38
CA LEU A 729 -7.56 -35.40 32.67
C LEU A 729 -8.69 -35.88 33.61
N ASP A 730 -8.42 -36.88 34.47
CA ASP A 730 -9.34 -37.31 35.55
C ASP A 730 -9.82 -36.15 36.43
N ALA A 731 -8.93 -35.21 36.76
CA ALA A 731 -9.23 -34.07 37.64
C ALA A 731 -9.85 -32.87 36.91
N LEU A 732 -9.66 -32.77 35.58
CA LEU A 732 -10.36 -31.82 34.71
C LEU A 732 -11.77 -32.29 34.33
N GLY A 733 -12.12 -33.56 34.58
CA GLY A 733 -13.38 -34.17 34.14
C GLY A 733 -13.39 -34.51 32.64
N MET A 734 -12.21 -34.68 32.04
CA MET A 734 -12.02 -34.95 30.61
C MET A 734 -11.71 -36.43 30.36
N PRO A 735 -12.04 -36.98 29.17
CA PRO A 735 -11.71 -38.36 28.84
C PRO A 735 -10.19 -38.53 28.65
N ARG A 736 -9.65 -39.70 29.02
CA ARG A 736 -8.20 -39.97 29.17
C ARG A 736 -7.43 -40.14 27.86
N ASP A 737 -8.14 -40.33 26.76
CA ASP A 737 -7.66 -40.41 25.38
C ASP A 737 -7.34 -39.04 24.77
N ARG A 738 -7.77 -37.96 25.42
CA ARG A 738 -7.58 -36.59 24.94
C ARG A 738 -6.11 -36.21 24.83
N ASN A 739 -5.69 -35.82 23.62
CA ASN A 739 -4.34 -35.31 23.42
C ASN A 739 -4.15 -33.95 24.13
N ILE A 740 -3.15 -33.90 25.01
CA ILE A 740 -2.75 -32.72 25.76
C ILE A 740 -1.22 -32.63 25.79
N ASP A 741 -0.69 -31.43 25.63
CA ASP A 741 0.71 -31.12 25.85
C ASP A 741 0.92 -30.59 27.26
N LEU A 742 1.92 -31.14 27.94
CA LEU A 742 2.40 -30.61 29.21
C LEU A 742 3.50 -29.59 28.91
N GLY A 743 3.42 -28.45 29.57
CA GLY A 743 4.52 -27.51 29.64
C GLY A 743 4.91 -27.20 31.06
N TRP A 744 6.20 -26.98 31.29
CA TRP A 744 6.70 -26.38 32.53
C TRP A 744 6.40 -24.88 32.51
N TYR A 745 5.82 -24.36 33.60
CA TYR A 745 5.71 -22.94 33.85
C TYR A 745 6.88 -22.51 34.74
N LEU A 746 7.82 -21.72 34.19
CA LEU A 746 9.09 -21.47 34.86
C LEU A 746 8.96 -20.40 35.95
N PRO A 747 9.80 -20.45 37.00
CA PRO A 747 9.99 -19.35 37.95
C PRO A 747 10.36 -17.99 37.31
N THR A 748 10.84 -17.96 36.07
CA THR A 748 11.14 -16.75 35.28
C THR A 748 9.94 -16.22 34.49
N LEU A 749 8.76 -16.83 34.61
CA LEU A 749 7.54 -16.61 33.81
C LEU A 749 7.65 -17.05 32.34
N ASP A 750 8.79 -17.64 31.95
CA ASP A 750 8.97 -18.35 30.69
C ASP A 750 8.18 -19.68 30.68
N THR A 751 8.04 -20.32 29.52
CA THR A 751 7.38 -21.63 29.37
C THR A 751 8.15 -22.55 28.42
N CYS A 752 8.18 -23.85 28.73
CA CYS A 752 8.77 -24.92 27.90
C CYS A 752 7.76 -26.06 27.69
N PRO A 753 7.77 -26.78 26.55
CA PRO A 753 7.09 -28.08 26.46
C PRO A 753 7.84 -29.15 27.29
N ILE A 754 7.21 -30.31 27.52
CA ILE A 754 7.84 -31.50 28.11
C ILE A 754 7.40 -32.73 27.30
N HIS A 755 8.35 -33.39 26.61
CA HIS A 755 8.03 -34.51 25.70
C HIS A 755 8.38 -35.89 26.29
N SER A 756 9.39 -35.97 27.16
CA SER A 756 9.94 -37.24 27.66
C SER A 756 10.05 -37.32 29.20
N ASP A 757 10.01 -38.55 29.75
CA ASP A 757 10.17 -38.79 31.19
C ASP A 757 11.54 -38.31 31.71
N GLU A 758 12.58 -38.29 30.86
CA GLU A 758 13.92 -37.76 31.15
C GLU A 758 13.93 -36.23 31.31
N GLU A 759 13.27 -35.51 30.39
CA GLU A 759 13.05 -34.06 30.53
C GLU A 759 12.22 -33.75 31.78
N LEU A 760 11.19 -34.55 32.07
CA LEU A 760 10.38 -34.40 33.28
C LEU A 760 11.23 -34.59 34.54
N MET A 761 12.11 -35.59 34.60
CA MET A 761 13.12 -35.72 35.67
C MET A 761 13.99 -34.46 35.76
N GLN A 762 14.43 -33.90 34.64
CA GLN A 762 15.24 -32.68 34.63
C GLN A 762 14.46 -31.45 35.14
N VAL A 763 13.19 -31.29 34.80
CA VAL A 763 12.29 -30.25 35.37
C VAL A 763 12.15 -30.44 36.88
N LEU A 764 11.84 -31.65 37.34
CA LEU A 764 11.65 -31.97 38.76
C LEU A 764 12.91 -31.75 39.60
N HIS A 765 14.09 -32.02 39.03
CA HIS A 765 15.38 -31.76 39.67
C HIS A 765 15.76 -30.27 39.63
N THR A 766 15.45 -29.57 38.54
CA THR A 766 15.88 -28.18 38.33
C THR A 766 15.01 -27.19 39.10
N ASP A 767 13.68 -27.35 39.10
CA ASP A 767 12.76 -26.44 39.78
C ASP A 767 12.53 -26.87 41.24
N PRO A 768 13.00 -26.12 42.26
CA PRO A 768 12.72 -26.44 43.66
C PRO A 768 11.22 -26.30 44.02
N GLY A 769 10.43 -25.59 43.20
CA GLY A 769 9.10 -25.14 43.52
C GLY A 769 9.13 -23.80 44.27
N ILE A 770 8.21 -22.90 43.90
CA ILE A 770 7.95 -21.65 44.62
C ILE A 770 6.59 -21.79 45.32
N GLU A 771 6.55 -21.53 46.63
CA GLU A 771 5.38 -21.69 47.49
C GLU A 771 5.25 -20.45 48.37
N ASP A 772 4.02 -20.01 48.67
CA ASP A 772 3.78 -19.12 49.82
C ASP A 772 3.62 -19.99 51.07
N PRO A 773 4.59 -20.00 52.02
CA PRO A 773 4.57 -20.91 53.18
C PRO A 773 3.47 -20.61 54.22
N LYS A 774 2.52 -19.71 53.89
CA LYS A 774 1.22 -19.62 54.57
C LYS A 774 0.29 -20.75 54.17
N GLU A 775 0.29 -21.11 52.88
CA GLU A 775 -0.23 -22.39 52.41
C GLU A 775 0.72 -23.50 52.89
N LYS A 776 0.21 -24.71 53.10
CA LYS A 776 0.96 -25.78 53.77
C LYS A 776 0.92 -27.06 52.97
N LEU A 777 1.61 -27.05 51.83
CA LEU A 777 1.73 -28.23 51.01
C LEU A 777 2.61 -29.28 51.70
N ARG A 778 2.27 -30.56 51.54
CA ARG A 778 3.04 -31.66 52.14
C ARG A 778 4.35 -31.94 51.42
N TYR A 779 4.44 -31.52 50.16
CA TYR A 779 5.58 -31.71 49.26
C TYR A 779 5.76 -30.48 48.36
N PRO A 780 6.97 -30.18 47.87
CA PRO A 780 7.22 -28.99 47.07
C PRO A 780 6.36 -28.93 45.79
N PRO A 781 5.73 -27.79 45.48
CA PRO A 781 4.87 -27.66 44.30
C PRO A 781 5.68 -27.69 43.00
N ILE A 782 5.09 -28.22 41.93
CA ILE A 782 5.52 -28.01 40.55
C ILE A 782 4.35 -27.44 39.74
N TYR A 783 4.64 -26.52 38.83
CA TYR A 783 3.65 -25.78 38.05
C TYR A 783 3.72 -26.19 36.57
N PHE A 784 2.65 -26.85 36.12
CA PHE A 784 2.45 -27.17 34.71
C PHE A 784 1.36 -26.31 34.09
N ILE A 785 1.56 -25.98 32.81
CA ILE A 785 0.49 -25.59 31.91
C ILE A 785 0.08 -26.79 31.06
N VAL A 786 -1.21 -26.88 30.75
CA VAL A 786 -1.82 -27.97 30.00
C VAL A 786 -2.44 -27.38 28.75
N LYS A 787 -1.78 -27.53 27.60
CA LYS A 787 -2.33 -27.13 26.31
C LYS A 787 -3.16 -28.28 25.76
N ARG A 788 -4.39 -27.99 25.32
CA ARG A 788 -5.18 -28.93 24.52
C ARG A 788 -4.64 -28.88 23.10
N CYS A 789 -4.42 -30.04 22.47
CA CYS A 789 -4.10 -30.12 21.04
C CYS A 789 -5.37 -30.16 20.18
N THR A 790 -6.50 -30.50 20.80
CA THR A 790 -7.82 -30.62 20.17
C THR A 790 -8.83 -29.80 20.96
N LEU A 791 -9.51 -28.85 20.30
CA LEU A 791 -10.65 -28.13 20.85
C LEU A 791 -11.95 -28.87 20.51
N TYR A 792 -12.93 -28.76 21.41
CA TYR A 792 -14.29 -29.28 21.22
C TYR A 792 -15.27 -28.12 21.02
N PHE A 793 -16.37 -28.32 20.30
CA PHE A 793 -17.35 -27.27 20.01
C PHE A 793 -17.87 -26.56 21.27
N SER A 794 -18.15 -27.31 22.35
CA SER A 794 -18.56 -26.73 23.64
C SER A 794 -17.51 -25.80 24.25
N GLU A 795 -16.23 -26.08 24.04
CA GLU A 795 -15.12 -25.27 24.56
C GLU A 795 -14.81 -24.06 23.69
N TRP A 796 -15.01 -24.17 22.37
CA TRP A 796 -14.97 -23.03 21.47
C TRP A 796 -16.12 -22.06 21.79
N ALA A 797 -17.33 -22.58 21.99
CA ALA A 797 -18.48 -21.79 22.41
C ALA A 797 -18.24 -21.08 23.74
N TYR A 798 -17.70 -21.78 24.75
CA TYR A 798 -17.29 -21.17 26.02
C TYR A 798 -16.28 -20.03 25.81
N ALA A 799 -15.22 -20.25 25.00
CA ALA A 799 -14.20 -19.23 24.75
C ALA A 799 -14.76 -18.00 24.02
N VAL A 800 -15.65 -18.20 23.04
CA VAL A 800 -16.34 -17.10 22.33
C VAL A 800 -17.32 -16.37 23.25
N LYS A 801 -18.11 -17.08 24.05
CA LYS A 801 -19.02 -16.49 25.05
C LYS A 801 -18.26 -15.65 26.09
N HIS A 802 -17.14 -16.16 26.58
CA HIS A 802 -16.23 -15.43 27.47
C HIS A 802 -15.74 -14.12 26.82
N GLN A 803 -15.29 -14.21 25.57
CA GLN A 803 -14.82 -13.06 24.80
C GLN A 803 -15.93 -12.04 24.49
N LEU A 804 -17.18 -12.46 24.28
CA LEU A 804 -18.32 -11.53 24.13
C LEU A 804 -18.67 -10.84 25.46
N LEU A 805 -18.67 -11.57 26.57
CA LEU A 805 -18.97 -11.01 27.90
C LEU A 805 -17.90 -10.02 28.41
N LEU A 806 -16.65 -10.14 27.95
CA LEU A 806 -15.54 -9.23 28.29
C LEU A 806 -15.71 -7.81 27.70
N GLN A 807 -16.35 -7.70 26.54
CA GLN A 807 -16.42 -6.47 25.73
C GLN A 807 -17.60 -5.56 26.11
N SER A 808 -17.68 -4.37 25.50
CA SER A 808 -18.71 -3.39 25.81
C SER A 808 -20.09 -3.84 25.30
N PRO A 809 -21.09 -4.07 26.17
CA PRO A 809 -22.39 -4.61 25.76
C PRO A 809 -23.16 -3.70 24.80
N PHE A 810 -23.03 -2.39 24.97
CA PHE A 810 -23.62 -1.40 24.07
C PHE A 810 -22.96 -1.43 22.70
N ALA A 811 -21.62 -1.52 22.65
CA ALA A 811 -20.88 -1.57 21.40
C ALA A 811 -21.16 -2.86 20.61
N LEU A 812 -21.34 -4.00 21.29
CA LEU A 812 -21.78 -5.26 20.65
C LEU A 812 -23.15 -5.13 19.97
N ARG A 813 -24.18 -4.64 20.68
CA ARG A 813 -25.52 -4.46 20.10
C ARG A 813 -25.54 -3.37 19.01
N ALA A 814 -24.71 -2.33 19.13
CA ALA A 814 -24.52 -1.33 18.09
C ALA A 814 -23.82 -1.87 16.83
N ALA A 815 -22.76 -2.68 17.00
CA ALA A 815 -22.02 -3.28 15.89
C ALA A 815 -22.86 -4.34 15.15
N PHE A 816 -23.68 -5.09 15.88
CA PHE A 816 -24.69 -5.98 15.31
C PHE A 816 -25.71 -5.20 14.44
N GLY A 817 -26.26 -4.10 14.98
CA GLY A 817 -27.18 -3.22 14.24
C GLY A 817 -26.55 -2.58 13.00
N LEU A 818 -25.28 -2.16 13.09
CA LEU A 818 -24.49 -1.66 11.97
C LEU A 818 -24.31 -2.72 10.87
N LEU A 819 -23.94 -3.96 11.22
CA LEU A 819 -23.78 -5.05 10.26
C LEU A 819 -25.10 -5.37 9.54
N GLN A 820 -26.21 -5.48 10.29
CA GLN A 820 -27.53 -5.69 9.71
C GLN A 820 -27.97 -4.51 8.82
N GLU A 821 -27.66 -3.27 9.19
CA GLU A 821 -27.99 -2.09 8.38
C GLU A 821 -27.19 -2.06 7.07
N VAL A 822 -25.90 -2.41 7.10
CA VAL A 822 -25.05 -2.48 5.89
C VAL A 822 -25.41 -3.66 4.97
N ARG A 823 -25.91 -4.77 5.54
CA ARG A 823 -26.36 -5.96 4.78
C ARG A 823 -27.72 -5.76 4.09
N GLY A 824 -28.59 -4.90 4.62
CA GLY A 824 -29.96 -4.76 4.11
C GLY A 824 -30.77 -6.05 4.34
N ASP A 825 -31.34 -6.62 3.27
CA ASP A 825 -31.97 -7.95 3.31
C ASP A 825 -31.01 -9.10 2.92
N GLY A 826 -29.75 -8.80 2.59
CA GLY A 826 -28.75 -9.77 2.13
C GLY A 826 -28.78 -10.06 0.62
N ALA A 827 -29.72 -9.51 -0.15
CA ALA A 827 -29.68 -9.57 -1.60
C ALA A 827 -28.57 -8.66 -2.16
N ALA A 828 -28.01 -9.03 -3.31
CA ALA A 828 -26.81 -8.39 -3.86
C ALA A 828 -26.93 -6.87 -4.12
N GLU A 829 -28.14 -6.37 -4.37
CA GLU A 829 -28.44 -4.94 -4.59
C GLU A 829 -28.57 -4.14 -3.28
N ASN A 830 -29.07 -4.76 -2.21
CA ASN A 830 -29.38 -4.08 -0.95
C ASN A 830 -28.18 -3.98 0.01
N VAL A 831 -27.08 -4.70 -0.27
CA VAL A 831 -25.82 -4.54 0.46
C VAL A 831 -25.18 -3.21 0.07
N MET A 832 -24.96 -2.33 1.06
CA MET A 832 -24.51 -0.96 0.81
C MET A 832 -23.20 -0.90 -0.01
N PRO A 833 -23.08 0.03 -0.97
CA PRO A 833 -21.80 0.31 -1.62
C PRO A 833 -20.78 0.92 -0.64
N LEU A 834 -19.52 1.05 -1.07
CA LEU A 834 -18.42 1.45 -0.18
C LEU A 834 -18.57 2.87 0.38
N ALA A 835 -19.16 3.80 -0.38
CA ALA A 835 -19.36 5.19 0.07
C ALA A 835 -20.41 5.26 1.19
N GLU A 836 -21.52 4.55 1.03
CA GLU A 836 -22.64 4.44 1.96
C GLU A 836 -22.24 3.63 3.19
N THR A 837 -21.45 2.57 3.01
CA THR A 837 -20.88 1.79 4.13
C THR A 837 -20.00 2.67 5.01
N LEU A 838 -19.02 3.38 4.44
CA LEU A 838 -18.14 4.28 5.20
C LEU A 838 -18.93 5.42 5.86
N GLY A 839 -19.98 5.94 5.20
CA GLY A 839 -20.90 6.92 5.78
C GLY A 839 -21.74 6.37 6.94
N THR A 840 -22.10 5.09 6.89
CA THR A 840 -22.92 4.40 7.92
C THR A 840 -22.06 3.97 9.10
N GLU A 841 -20.88 3.39 8.89
CA GLU A 841 -19.91 3.15 9.97
C GLU A 841 -19.54 4.47 10.67
N PHE A 842 -19.37 5.57 9.91
CA PHE A 842 -19.14 6.91 10.46
C PHE A 842 -20.30 7.41 11.35
N LYS A 843 -21.57 7.16 10.95
CA LYS A 843 -22.77 7.47 11.75
C LYS A 843 -22.73 6.77 13.10
N TYR A 844 -22.44 5.46 13.13
CA TYR A 844 -22.37 4.71 14.40
C TYR A 844 -21.15 5.16 15.24
N PHE A 845 -19.96 5.29 14.63
CA PHE A 845 -18.76 5.72 15.34
C PHE A 845 -18.93 7.11 15.97
N THR A 846 -19.49 8.07 15.22
CA THR A 846 -19.74 9.45 15.66
C THR A 846 -20.68 9.52 16.86
N ARG A 847 -21.63 8.58 16.98
CA ARG A 847 -22.54 8.48 18.12
C ARG A 847 -21.88 7.78 19.32
N LEU A 848 -21.26 6.62 19.11
CA LEU A 848 -20.66 5.86 20.21
C LEU A 848 -19.44 6.58 20.82
N MET A 849 -18.64 7.29 20.02
CA MET A 849 -17.46 8.01 20.53
C MET A 849 -17.79 9.12 21.53
N ARG A 850 -19.06 9.59 21.58
CA ARG A 850 -19.54 10.54 22.60
C ARG A 850 -19.78 9.89 23.97
N ARG A 851 -19.89 8.55 24.02
CA ARG A 851 -20.18 7.79 25.25
C ARG A 851 -18.88 7.55 26.04
N PRO A 852 -18.89 7.64 27.39
CA PRO A 852 -17.68 7.51 28.20
C PRO A 852 -17.02 6.12 28.08
N ASP A 853 -17.78 5.08 27.74
CA ASP A 853 -17.25 3.73 27.48
C ASP A 853 -16.02 3.76 26.55
N PHE A 854 -16.05 4.53 25.46
CA PHE A 854 -14.93 4.61 24.52
C PHE A 854 -13.76 5.45 25.08
N TYR A 855 -13.96 6.77 25.22
CA TYR A 855 -12.86 7.72 25.46
C TYR A 855 -12.32 7.76 26.89
N ARG A 856 -13.01 7.17 27.86
CA ARG A 856 -12.61 7.15 29.29
C ARG A 856 -12.14 5.76 29.75
N VAL A 857 -12.60 4.70 29.11
CA VAL A 857 -12.30 3.30 29.48
C VAL A 857 -11.64 2.56 28.32
N GLY A 858 -12.36 2.33 27.22
CA GLY A 858 -11.99 1.44 26.13
C GLY A 858 -10.66 1.77 25.45
N VAL A 859 -10.38 3.05 25.19
CA VAL A 859 -9.10 3.57 24.62
C VAL A 859 -7.86 3.29 25.50
N HIS A 860 -8.05 2.72 26.69
CA HIS A 860 -6.96 2.36 27.60
C HIS A 860 -6.88 0.85 27.86
N THR A 861 -7.82 0.06 27.34
CA THR A 861 -7.87 -1.39 27.58
C THR A 861 -6.80 -2.18 26.83
N ASP A 862 -6.36 -1.73 25.66
CA ASP A 862 -5.32 -2.37 24.83
C ASP A 862 -3.89 -1.84 25.09
N LYS A 863 -3.68 -1.11 26.19
CA LYS A 863 -2.35 -0.68 26.63
C LYS A 863 -1.52 -1.84 27.19
N SER A 864 -0.24 -1.87 26.84
CA SER A 864 0.73 -2.86 27.31
C SER A 864 1.01 -2.76 28.82
N VAL A 865 1.53 -3.85 29.39
CA VAL A 865 1.69 -4.02 30.85
C VAL A 865 2.69 -3.01 31.42
N GLU A 866 3.83 -2.81 30.74
CA GLU A 866 4.83 -1.82 31.12
C GLU A 866 4.30 -0.39 31.00
N LYS A 867 3.40 -0.12 30.03
CA LYS A 867 2.77 1.20 29.92
C LYS A 867 1.78 1.47 31.04
N TRP A 868 1.07 0.44 31.50
CA TRP A 868 0.25 0.52 32.71
C TRP A 868 1.08 0.70 33.98
N GLU A 869 2.28 0.14 34.06
CA GLU A 869 3.16 0.32 35.22
C GLU A 869 3.77 1.72 35.29
N GLU A 870 4.21 2.29 34.16
CA GLU A 870 4.55 3.71 34.04
C GLU A 870 3.39 4.59 34.55
N ILE A 871 2.16 4.37 34.05
CA ILE A 871 0.98 5.15 34.41
C ILE A 871 0.68 5.09 35.93
N LYS A 872 0.82 3.92 36.56
CA LYS A 872 0.65 3.76 38.01
C LYS A 872 1.73 4.53 38.78
N GLU A 873 2.99 4.47 38.37
CA GLU A 873 4.08 5.14 39.06
C GLU A 873 4.00 6.67 38.91
N GLU A 874 3.69 7.15 37.71
CA GLU A 874 3.38 8.57 37.44
C GLU A 874 2.23 9.07 38.34
N ARG A 875 1.16 8.27 38.47
CA ARG A 875 0.00 8.56 39.32
C ARG A 875 0.34 8.55 40.81
N ARG A 876 1.29 7.73 41.26
CA ARG A 876 1.75 7.67 42.66
C ARG A 876 2.69 8.81 43.04
N HIS A 877 3.63 9.16 42.15
CA HIS A 877 4.75 10.03 42.48
C HIS A 877 4.62 11.47 41.96
N ASN A 878 3.93 11.70 40.84
CA ASN A 878 3.90 13.02 40.18
C ASN A 878 2.54 13.73 40.35
N ILE A 879 2.46 14.59 41.38
CA ILE A 879 1.27 15.41 41.70
C ILE A 879 0.80 16.24 40.49
N HIS A 880 1.71 16.70 39.63
CA HIS A 880 1.39 17.46 38.42
C HIS A 880 0.74 16.62 37.30
N HIS A 881 0.79 15.29 37.40
CA HIS A 881 0.08 14.34 36.55
C HIS A 881 -1.28 13.88 37.14
N THR A 882 -1.60 14.21 38.39
CA THR A 882 -2.86 13.79 39.05
C THR A 882 -3.76 14.94 39.52
N HIS A 883 -3.22 15.97 40.19
CA HIS A 883 -4.04 17.07 40.69
C HIS A 883 -4.16 18.19 39.64
N ARG A 884 -5.30 18.24 38.95
CA ARG A 884 -5.60 19.20 37.85
C ARG A 884 -4.53 19.21 36.75
N PRO A 885 -4.15 18.06 36.17
CA PRO A 885 -3.08 17.98 35.18
C PRO A 885 -3.44 18.68 33.87
N THR A 886 -2.42 18.98 33.05
CA THR A 886 -2.57 19.61 31.72
C THR A 886 -3.30 18.71 30.71
N ARG A 887 -3.21 17.40 30.89
CA ARG A 887 -3.92 16.35 30.13
C ARG A 887 -4.40 15.28 31.11
N PRO A 888 -5.53 14.59 30.86
CA PRO A 888 -5.91 13.42 31.66
C PRO A 888 -4.82 12.35 31.59
N LEU A 889 -4.71 11.58 32.68
CA LEU A 889 -3.96 10.34 32.77
C LEU A 889 -4.96 9.29 33.31
N PRO A 890 -5.10 8.09 32.72
CA PRO A 890 -6.08 7.12 33.19
C PRO A 890 -5.75 6.58 34.59
N ASP A 891 -6.75 5.97 35.23
CA ASP A 891 -6.55 5.13 36.41
C ASP A 891 -6.84 3.66 36.05
N PHE A 892 -5.99 2.75 36.50
CA PHE A 892 -6.21 1.32 36.32
C PHE A 892 -7.47 0.86 37.07
N GLU A 893 -7.74 1.41 38.26
CA GLU A 893 -8.94 1.06 39.04
C GLU A 893 -10.21 1.76 38.55
N GLU A 894 -10.12 2.77 37.68
CA GLU A 894 -11.28 3.41 37.04
C GLU A 894 -11.61 2.74 35.70
N VAL A 895 -10.59 2.31 34.94
CA VAL A 895 -10.76 1.58 33.68
C VAL A 895 -11.21 0.13 33.92
N PHE A 896 -10.69 -0.53 34.95
CA PHE A 896 -10.97 -1.95 35.21
C PHE A 896 -11.74 -2.23 36.50
N GLU A 897 -12.48 -3.33 36.48
CA GLU A 897 -13.06 -4.04 37.60
C GLU A 897 -12.31 -5.39 37.75
N ARG A 898 -12.04 -5.81 38.98
CA ARG A 898 -11.28 -7.03 39.31
C ARG A 898 -12.23 -8.13 39.79
N ASP A 899 -11.90 -9.40 39.55
CA ASP A 899 -12.66 -10.57 40.03
C ASP A 899 -14.17 -10.50 39.74
N VAL A 900 -14.53 -10.26 38.47
CA VAL A 900 -15.92 -10.16 38.03
C VAL A 900 -16.47 -11.53 37.62
N GLU A 901 -17.70 -11.85 38.01
CA GLU A 901 -18.41 -13.07 37.61
C GLU A 901 -19.71 -12.69 36.86
N ILE A 902 -19.93 -13.28 35.68
CA ILE A 902 -21.13 -13.07 34.84
C ILE A 902 -21.51 -14.39 34.18
N ASP A 903 -22.75 -14.85 34.39
CA ASP A 903 -23.38 -15.98 33.68
C ASP A 903 -22.50 -17.26 33.55
N GLY A 904 -21.79 -17.59 34.64
CA GLY A 904 -20.88 -18.74 34.77
C GLY A 904 -19.41 -18.45 34.45
N HIS A 905 -19.10 -17.31 33.83
CA HIS A 905 -17.75 -16.91 33.44
C HIS A 905 -17.12 -16.02 34.51
N ARG A 906 -15.90 -16.36 34.95
CA ARG A 906 -15.10 -15.54 35.88
C ARG A 906 -13.96 -14.83 35.16
N PHE A 907 -13.89 -13.52 35.33
CA PHE A 907 -12.90 -12.62 34.75
C PHE A 907 -11.97 -12.09 35.85
N VAL A 908 -10.68 -12.37 35.74
CA VAL A 908 -9.66 -11.81 36.67
C VAL A 908 -9.64 -10.28 36.60
N LEU A 909 -9.80 -9.74 35.38
CA LEU A 909 -9.86 -8.31 35.08
C LEU A 909 -10.85 -8.10 33.94
N ARG A 910 -11.78 -7.15 34.09
CA ARG A 910 -12.78 -6.77 33.07
C ARG A 910 -12.92 -5.24 33.00
N PRO A 911 -13.06 -4.60 31.83
CA PRO A 911 -13.25 -3.16 31.77
C PRO A 911 -14.62 -2.71 32.32
N ARG A 912 -14.70 -1.45 32.78
CA ARG A 912 -15.93 -0.85 33.34
C ARG A 912 -16.82 -0.24 32.27
N TRP A 913 -17.77 -1.03 31.79
CA TRP A 913 -18.78 -0.58 30.83
C TRP A 913 -20.06 -0.07 31.52
N ASN A 914 -20.69 0.96 30.96
CA ASN A 914 -21.99 1.51 31.35
C ASN A 914 -22.90 1.59 30.12
N PRO A 915 -23.73 0.56 29.82
CA PRO A 915 -24.18 -0.57 30.65
C PRO A 915 -23.15 -1.69 30.90
N ARG A 916 -23.30 -2.42 32.01
CA ARG A 916 -22.33 -3.42 32.50
C ARG A 916 -22.50 -4.79 31.84
N THR A 917 -23.73 -5.24 31.59
CA THR A 917 -24.08 -6.51 30.91
C THR A 917 -24.91 -6.27 29.64
N LEU A 918 -25.11 -7.32 28.82
CA LEU A 918 -25.97 -7.27 27.62
C LEU A 918 -27.47 -7.13 27.96
N GLN A 919 -27.86 -7.58 29.16
CA GLN A 919 -29.22 -7.50 29.68
C GLN A 919 -29.57 -6.06 30.11
N ASP A 920 -28.57 -5.27 30.55
CA ASP A 920 -28.72 -3.87 30.96
C ASP A 920 -28.84 -2.87 29.78
N VAL A 921 -28.73 -3.32 28.52
CA VAL A 921 -28.73 -2.42 27.35
C VAL A 921 -30.16 -2.07 26.92
N ASP A 922 -30.52 -0.80 27.06
CA ASP A 922 -31.78 -0.24 26.56
C ASP A 922 -31.84 -0.30 25.02
N ASP A 923 -32.85 -1.00 24.50
CA ASP A 923 -33.01 -1.21 23.06
C ASP A 923 -33.42 0.07 22.31
N SER A 924 -34.09 1.00 22.99
CA SER A 924 -34.49 2.28 22.40
C SER A 924 -33.30 3.17 22.07
N ASP A 925 -32.18 3.04 22.78
CA ASP A 925 -30.92 3.70 22.40
C ASP A 925 -30.29 3.07 21.16
N ILE A 926 -30.34 1.73 21.02
CA ILE A 926 -29.85 1.03 19.82
C ILE A 926 -30.70 1.40 18.60
N LEU A 927 -32.04 1.51 18.75
CA LEU A 927 -32.93 2.00 17.70
C LEU A 927 -32.63 3.45 17.29
N ARG A 928 -32.25 4.33 18.24
CA ARG A 928 -31.79 5.72 17.92
C ARG A 928 -30.54 5.74 17.05
N LEU A 929 -29.65 4.74 17.14
CA LEU A 929 -28.46 4.65 16.28
C LEU A 929 -28.80 4.45 14.79
N ARG A 930 -29.96 3.85 14.48
CA ARG A 930 -30.38 3.56 13.09
C ARG A 930 -30.82 4.81 12.32
N ALA A 931 -31.43 5.80 12.98
CA ALA A 931 -31.86 7.05 12.36
C ALA A 931 -30.70 7.76 11.61
N PRO A 932 -30.93 8.51 10.52
CA PRO A 932 -29.86 9.25 9.84
C PRO A 932 -29.18 10.28 10.77
N LEU A 933 -27.97 10.75 10.41
CA LEU A 933 -27.31 11.82 11.16
C LEU A 933 -28.09 13.14 11.03
N THR A 934 -28.35 13.80 12.16
CA THR A 934 -28.95 15.15 12.19
C THR A 934 -28.06 16.11 12.98
N TYR A 935 -27.96 17.35 12.52
CA TYR A 935 -27.10 18.34 13.18
C TYR A 935 -27.65 18.77 14.56
N ASP A 936 -28.95 18.62 14.78
CA ASP A 936 -29.60 18.88 16.06
C ASP A 936 -29.25 17.87 17.15
N MET A 937 -29.24 16.57 16.81
CA MET A 937 -28.97 15.51 17.79
C MET A 937 -27.47 15.21 17.89
N ASP A 938 -26.82 14.97 16.76
CA ASP A 938 -25.44 14.46 16.69
C ASP A 938 -24.40 15.60 16.65
N SER A 939 -24.84 16.79 16.23
CA SER A 939 -24.00 17.97 15.99
C SER A 939 -22.83 17.72 15.02
N THR A 940 -23.02 16.77 14.09
CA THR A 940 -22.04 16.36 13.08
C THR A 940 -22.73 16.23 11.72
N ALA A 941 -22.10 16.72 10.66
CA ALA A 941 -22.61 16.59 9.29
C ALA A 941 -22.38 15.18 8.75
N ALA A 942 -23.27 14.70 7.87
CA ALA A 942 -23.13 13.38 7.23
C ALA A 942 -21.79 13.23 6.47
N LEU A 943 -21.34 11.99 6.28
CA LEU A 943 -20.13 11.67 5.52
C LEU A 943 -20.49 11.05 4.18
N HIS A 944 -20.51 11.88 3.14
CA HIS A 944 -20.51 11.43 1.74
C HIS A 944 -19.08 11.48 1.19
N VAL A 945 -18.37 10.35 1.30
CA VAL A 945 -16.91 10.23 1.13
C VAL A 945 -16.36 10.77 -0.20
N PRO A 946 -16.87 10.39 -1.40
CA PRO A 946 -16.28 10.83 -2.67
C PRO A 946 -16.25 12.35 -2.83
N THR A 947 -17.34 13.04 -2.46
CA THR A 947 -17.40 14.51 -2.53
C THR A 947 -16.45 15.16 -1.53
N HIS A 948 -16.29 14.63 -0.31
CA HIS A 948 -15.27 15.11 0.62
C HIS A 948 -13.85 14.93 0.03
N CYS A 949 -13.53 13.72 -0.45
CA CYS A 949 -12.23 13.37 -1.04
C CYS A 949 -11.85 14.23 -2.27
N GLY A 950 -12.83 14.61 -3.10
CA GLY A 950 -12.61 15.43 -4.29
C GLY A 950 -12.73 16.94 -4.11
N LYS A 951 -13.54 17.42 -3.13
CA LYS A 951 -13.95 18.83 -3.05
C LYS A 951 -13.65 19.54 -1.72
N ALA A 952 -13.23 18.84 -0.65
CA ALA A 952 -12.95 19.49 0.64
C ALA A 952 -11.93 20.65 0.53
N SER A 953 -10.84 20.45 -0.23
CA SER A 953 -9.82 21.48 -0.51
C SER A 953 -10.21 22.49 -1.60
N ARG A 954 -11.40 22.37 -2.20
CA ARG A 954 -11.91 23.23 -3.29
C ARG A 954 -13.12 24.08 -2.88
N LEU A 955 -13.81 23.70 -1.80
CA LEU A 955 -15.04 24.34 -1.33
C LEU A 955 -14.91 25.86 -1.14
N ALA A 956 -13.78 26.34 -0.62
CA ALA A 956 -13.54 27.78 -0.44
C ALA A 956 -13.55 28.57 -1.77
N GLY A 957 -12.96 28.00 -2.84
CA GLY A 957 -13.01 28.59 -4.17
C GLY A 957 -14.43 28.55 -4.74
N MET A 958 -15.09 27.39 -4.68
CA MET A 958 -16.47 27.23 -5.18
C MET A 958 -17.48 28.17 -4.48
N LEU A 959 -17.30 28.44 -3.19
CA LEU A 959 -18.11 29.42 -2.46
C LEU A 959 -17.78 30.86 -2.86
N GLN A 960 -16.53 31.18 -3.17
CA GLN A 960 -16.15 32.50 -3.70
C GLN A 960 -16.70 32.72 -5.12
N ASP A 961 -16.63 31.71 -5.98
CA ASP A 961 -17.18 31.72 -7.34
C ASP A 961 -18.71 31.92 -7.33
N ALA A 962 -19.40 31.39 -6.30
CA ALA A 962 -20.83 31.59 -6.07
C ALA A 962 -21.21 32.97 -5.48
N GLY A 963 -20.24 33.87 -5.24
CA GLY A 963 -20.45 35.19 -4.64
C GLY A 963 -20.50 35.20 -3.10
N GLY A 964 -20.04 34.13 -2.45
CA GLY A 964 -20.11 33.93 -1.00
C GLY A 964 -21.38 33.19 -0.56
N VAL A 965 -21.62 33.15 0.76
CA VAL A 965 -22.84 32.58 1.34
C VAL A 965 -23.87 33.67 1.63
N GLN A 966 -25.13 33.41 1.28
CA GLN A 966 -26.25 34.28 1.64
C GLN A 966 -26.77 33.87 3.02
N VAL A 967 -26.52 34.71 4.03
CA VAL A 967 -27.01 34.48 5.41
C VAL A 967 -28.43 35.03 5.51
N LEU A 968 -29.41 34.13 5.36
CA LEU A 968 -30.84 34.42 5.49
C LEU A 968 -31.35 33.88 6.83
N ASP A 969 -32.21 34.63 7.50
CA ASP A 969 -32.90 34.16 8.70
C ASP A 969 -34.09 33.26 8.33
N GLY A 970 -34.46 32.34 9.23
CA GLY A 970 -35.67 31.53 9.06
C GLY A 970 -35.68 30.46 7.96
N LEU A 971 -34.57 30.20 7.25
CA LEU A 971 -34.51 29.24 6.13
C LEU A 971 -35.06 27.83 6.43
N GLY A 972 -34.87 27.34 7.66
CA GLY A 972 -35.41 26.07 8.15
C GLY A 972 -36.33 26.24 9.35
N GLU A 973 -36.76 27.48 9.64
CA GLU A 973 -37.71 27.77 10.71
C GLU A 973 -39.14 27.66 10.16
N VAL A 974 -40.02 27.13 10.98
CA VAL A 974 -41.45 26.97 10.69
C VAL A 974 -42.22 28.04 11.45
N ASP A 975 -43.28 28.59 10.85
CA ASP A 975 -44.16 29.57 11.50
C ASP A 975 -45.10 28.93 12.54
N ASP A 976 -45.91 29.75 13.22
CA ASP A 976 -46.87 29.31 14.24
C ASP A 976 -47.95 28.32 13.73
N LYS A 977 -48.07 28.10 12.41
CA LYS A 977 -49.07 27.22 11.79
C LYS A 977 -48.49 25.95 11.17
N GLY A 978 -47.21 25.94 10.81
CA GLY A 978 -46.59 24.87 10.01
C GLY A 978 -46.08 25.29 8.63
N GLU A 979 -46.18 26.58 8.25
CA GLU A 979 -45.68 27.11 6.97
C GLU A 979 -44.17 27.44 7.07
N PRO A 980 -43.36 27.23 6.00
CA PRO A 980 -41.94 27.58 6.04
C PRO A 980 -41.76 29.11 6.03
N LYS A 981 -41.09 29.64 7.06
CA LYS A 981 -40.94 31.09 7.29
C LYS A 981 -40.25 31.81 6.12
N VAL A 982 -39.30 31.13 5.46
CA VAL A 982 -38.78 31.50 4.14
C VAL A 982 -39.03 30.32 3.20
N PRO A 983 -39.78 30.49 2.09
CA PRO A 983 -40.05 29.40 1.16
C PRO A 983 -38.76 28.78 0.58
N PRO A 984 -38.56 27.46 0.67
CA PRO A 984 -37.34 26.81 0.20
C PRO A 984 -37.23 26.82 -1.33
N LEU A 985 -36.00 26.97 -1.83
CA LEU A 985 -35.70 26.93 -3.26
C LEU A 985 -36.09 25.57 -3.87
N GLN A 986 -36.82 25.59 -4.98
CA GLN A 986 -37.26 24.41 -5.71
C GLN A 986 -36.32 24.09 -6.87
N SER A 987 -36.15 22.81 -7.19
CA SER A 987 -35.34 22.35 -8.32
C SER A 987 -36.16 22.30 -9.62
N ASN A 988 -35.83 23.16 -10.58
CA ASN A 988 -36.42 23.13 -11.94
C ASN A 988 -35.87 21.97 -12.81
N ALA A 989 -35.13 21.03 -12.21
CA ALA A 989 -34.49 19.93 -12.93
C ALA A 989 -35.52 18.88 -13.37
N SER A 990 -35.51 18.56 -14.66
CA SER A 990 -36.29 17.48 -15.27
C SER A 990 -35.44 16.83 -16.36
N VAL A 991 -35.72 15.57 -16.70
CA VAL A 991 -35.07 14.91 -17.84
C VAL A 991 -35.72 15.45 -19.12
N PRO A 992 -35.01 16.17 -19.98
CA PRO A 992 -35.60 16.74 -21.18
C PRO A 992 -35.93 15.63 -22.19
N THR A 993 -37.17 15.60 -22.69
CA THR A 993 -37.69 14.50 -23.52
C THR A 993 -37.45 14.68 -25.02
N ASN A 994 -36.69 15.70 -25.41
CA ASN A 994 -36.47 16.16 -26.78
C ASN A 994 -34.98 16.30 -27.14
N VAL A 995 -34.10 15.53 -26.48
CA VAL A 995 -32.63 15.58 -26.64
C VAL A 995 -32.05 14.37 -27.36
N SER A 996 -32.85 13.64 -28.13
CA SER A 996 -32.33 12.55 -28.97
C SER A 996 -31.48 13.15 -30.09
N PHE A 997 -30.16 13.00 -30.00
CA PHE A 997 -29.26 13.56 -31.01
C PHE A 997 -29.50 12.97 -32.41
N TYR A 998 -30.01 11.74 -32.49
CA TYR A 998 -30.30 11.06 -33.75
C TYR A 998 -31.45 11.68 -34.54
N GLU A 999 -32.45 12.30 -33.89
CA GLU A 999 -33.51 13.06 -34.58
C GLU A 999 -33.09 14.51 -34.88
N MET A 1000 -32.08 15.04 -34.19
CA MET A 1000 -31.47 16.33 -34.53
C MET A 1000 -30.59 16.20 -35.78
N ALA A 1001 -29.66 15.25 -35.76
CA ALA A 1001 -28.76 14.91 -36.87
C ALA A 1001 -29.32 13.74 -37.71
N ARG A 1002 -30.61 13.83 -38.06
CA ARG A 1002 -31.31 12.85 -38.91
C ARG A 1002 -30.86 12.94 -40.38
N HIS A 1003 -31.16 11.89 -41.14
CA HIS A 1003 -30.73 11.78 -42.53
C HIS A 1003 -31.29 12.93 -43.41
N PRO A 1004 -30.45 13.71 -44.15
CA PRO A 1004 -30.82 15.02 -44.73
C PRO A 1004 -32.04 15.13 -45.65
N TRP A 1005 -32.58 14.04 -46.21
CA TRP A 1005 -33.75 14.09 -47.11
C TRP A 1005 -34.79 13.01 -46.87
N GLU A 1006 -34.48 11.95 -46.10
CA GLU A 1006 -35.43 10.90 -45.72
C GLU A 1006 -35.88 10.99 -44.26
N ASP A 1007 -35.46 12.06 -43.54
CA ASP A 1007 -35.76 12.40 -42.14
C ASP A 1007 -35.54 11.26 -41.12
N ARG A 1008 -34.86 10.17 -41.51
CA ARG A 1008 -34.66 9.01 -40.62
C ARG A 1008 -33.64 9.36 -39.54
N ALA A 1009 -34.06 9.19 -38.28
CA ALA A 1009 -33.22 9.38 -37.11
C ALA A 1009 -32.16 8.27 -36.98
N SER A 1010 -31.10 8.32 -37.78
CA SER A 1010 -30.03 7.33 -37.85
C SER A 1010 -28.71 7.98 -38.27
N SER A 1011 -27.60 7.50 -37.69
CA SER A 1011 -26.24 7.86 -38.13
C SER A 1011 -25.80 7.15 -39.41
N TRP A 1012 -26.64 6.31 -40.02
CA TRP A 1012 -26.30 5.57 -41.23
C TRP A 1012 -26.38 6.45 -42.48
N ARG A 1013 -25.23 6.66 -43.12
CA ARG A 1013 -25.10 7.47 -44.34
C ARG A 1013 -25.56 6.65 -45.55
N ARG A 1014 -26.45 7.22 -46.36
CA ARG A 1014 -26.89 6.68 -47.66
C ARG A 1014 -27.02 7.80 -48.67
N ASP A 1015 -26.69 7.52 -49.92
CA ASP A 1015 -26.95 8.41 -51.05
C ASP A 1015 -28.24 7.95 -51.76
N GLY A 1016 -29.01 8.90 -52.31
CA GLY A 1016 -30.37 8.68 -52.81
C GLY A 1016 -30.63 9.35 -54.16
N PHE A 1017 -31.76 9.02 -54.77
CA PHE A 1017 -32.19 9.61 -56.04
C PHE A 1017 -33.06 10.86 -55.81
N THR A 1018 -32.98 11.84 -56.71
CA THR A 1018 -33.78 13.07 -56.68
C THR A 1018 -35.27 12.75 -56.86
N GLU A 1019 -36.14 13.23 -55.96
CA GLU A 1019 -37.57 12.89 -55.90
C GLU A 1019 -38.31 13.10 -57.24
N GLY A 1020 -38.39 14.34 -57.73
CA GLY A 1020 -39.11 14.63 -58.98
C GLY A 1020 -38.50 13.95 -60.22
N SER A 1021 -37.21 13.61 -60.19
CA SER A 1021 -36.59 12.78 -61.23
C SER A 1021 -37.07 11.33 -61.15
N LEU A 1022 -37.25 10.79 -59.93
CA LEU A 1022 -37.79 9.45 -59.71
C LEU A 1022 -39.28 9.38 -60.06
N GLU A 1023 -40.09 10.37 -59.69
CA GLU A 1023 -41.53 10.44 -60.02
C GLU A 1023 -41.77 10.54 -61.52
N TYR A 1024 -41.08 11.44 -62.21
CA TYR A 1024 -41.21 11.61 -63.66
C TYR A 1024 -40.71 10.36 -64.41
N PHE A 1025 -39.56 9.82 -64.01
CA PHE A 1025 -39.03 8.58 -64.57
C PHE A 1025 -39.96 7.38 -64.37
N GLU A 1026 -40.52 7.20 -63.16
CA GLU A 1026 -41.47 6.11 -62.92
C GLU A 1026 -42.78 6.29 -63.69
N SER A 1027 -43.26 7.54 -63.83
CA SER A 1027 -44.48 7.85 -64.59
C SER A 1027 -44.31 7.64 -66.09
N GLN A 1028 -43.21 8.11 -66.68
CA GLN A 1028 -42.84 7.80 -68.06
C GLN A 1028 -42.64 6.30 -68.26
N TYR A 1029 -41.93 5.62 -67.35
CA TYR A 1029 -41.73 4.17 -67.40
C TYR A 1029 -43.05 3.40 -67.41
N ARG A 1030 -44.00 3.72 -66.52
CA ARG A 1030 -45.33 3.09 -66.47
C ARG A 1030 -46.13 3.32 -67.76
N SER A 1031 -46.11 4.53 -68.35
CA SER A 1031 -46.86 4.78 -69.59
C SER A 1031 -46.21 4.11 -70.80
N ALA A 1032 -44.88 4.18 -70.91
CA ALA A 1032 -44.11 3.51 -71.97
C ALA A 1032 -44.22 1.98 -71.88
N GLU A 1033 -44.16 1.38 -70.68
CA GLU A 1033 -44.41 -0.05 -70.50
C GLU A 1033 -45.81 -0.41 -71.02
N ARG A 1034 -46.85 0.32 -70.61
CA ARG A 1034 -48.22 0.08 -71.06
C ARG A 1034 -48.38 0.25 -72.57
N ALA A 1035 -47.79 1.28 -73.17
CA ALA A 1035 -47.88 1.56 -74.60
C ALA A 1035 -47.22 0.46 -75.45
N VAL A 1036 -46.04 -0.03 -75.03
CA VAL A 1036 -45.36 -1.15 -75.70
C VAL A 1036 -46.10 -2.47 -75.49
N TYR A 1037 -46.49 -2.78 -74.24
CA TYR A 1037 -47.01 -4.10 -73.90
C TYR A 1037 -48.53 -4.27 -74.11
N ASP A 1038 -49.30 -3.22 -74.38
CA ASP A 1038 -50.74 -3.32 -74.67
C ASP A 1038 -51.21 -2.17 -75.59
N GLU A 1039 -50.59 -2.05 -76.76
CA GLU A 1039 -50.82 -0.98 -77.76
C GLU A 1039 -52.30 -0.81 -78.20
N GLU A 1040 -53.11 -1.86 -78.07
CA GLU A 1040 -54.54 -1.88 -78.39
C GLU A 1040 -55.45 -1.62 -77.16
N GLY A 1041 -54.88 -1.56 -75.95
CA GLY A 1041 -55.64 -1.48 -74.70
C GLY A 1041 -56.51 -2.70 -74.41
N ARG A 1042 -56.12 -3.88 -74.89
CA ARG A 1042 -56.90 -5.13 -74.83
C ARG A 1042 -56.76 -5.89 -73.51
N GLY A 1043 -55.96 -5.39 -72.57
CA GLY A 1043 -55.72 -5.97 -71.24
C GLY A 1043 -54.86 -7.22 -71.26
N VAL A 1044 -54.14 -7.48 -72.35
CA VAL A 1044 -53.34 -8.72 -72.54
C VAL A 1044 -51.95 -8.38 -73.06
N ARG A 1045 -50.96 -8.64 -72.20
CA ARG A 1045 -49.54 -8.33 -72.42
C ARG A 1045 -49.01 -8.89 -73.73
N ASN A 1046 -48.87 -8.02 -74.73
CA ASN A 1046 -48.26 -8.29 -76.01
C ASN A 1046 -46.74 -8.40 -75.88
N TYR A 1047 -46.17 -9.53 -76.31
CA TYR A 1047 -44.71 -9.69 -76.44
C TYR A 1047 -44.23 -9.47 -77.89
N TRP A 1048 -45.16 -9.18 -78.81
CA TRP A 1048 -44.92 -8.89 -80.22
C TRP A 1048 -45.63 -7.58 -80.62
N PRO A 1049 -45.23 -6.43 -80.04
CA PRO A 1049 -45.77 -5.12 -80.41
C PRO A 1049 -45.50 -4.79 -81.88
N SER A 1050 -46.29 -3.86 -82.43
CA SER A 1050 -45.92 -3.17 -83.65
C SER A 1050 -44.59 -2.44 -83.48
N ARG A 1051 -43.86 -2.25 -84.59
CA ARG A 1051 -42.64 -1.43 -84.60
C ARG A 1051 -42.93 0.00 -84.14
N ASP A 1052 -44.11 0.51 -84.50
CA ASP A 1052 -44.57 1.86 -84.19
C ASP A 1052 -44.82 2.05 -82.68
N ALA A 1053 -45.24 1.00 -81.95
CA ALA A 1053 -45.35 1.03 -80.48
C ALA A 1053 -44.01 0.89 -79.75
N VAL A 1054 -42.94 0.40 -80.40
CA VAL A 1054 -41.59 0.28 -79.82
C VAL A 1054 -40.71 1.50 -80.11
N GLU A 1055 -40.84 2.09 -81.29
CA GLU A 1055 -40.09 3.29 -81.72
C GLU A 1055 -40.88 4.60 -81.50
N GLY A 1056 -42.12 4.52 -81.02
CA GLY A 1056 -43.00 5.65 -80.78
C GLY A 1056 -42.59 6.49 -79.57
N ILE A 1057 -42.59 7.81 -79.74
CA ILE A 1057 -42.42 8.79 -78.65
C ILE A 1057 -43.77 8.95 -77.94
N ALA A 1058 -43.76 9.03 -76.60
CA ALA A 1058 -44.95 9.23 -75.80
C ALA A 1058 -45.61 10.59 -76.11
N GLN A 1059 -46.85 10.57 -76.58
CA GLN A 1059 -47.60 11.79 -76.89
C GLN A 1059 -47.87 12.63 -75.63
N GLU A 1060 -47.84 11.99 -74.44
CA GLU A 1060 -47.87 12.65 -73.15
C GLU A 1060 -46.83 13.77 -73.00
N GLU A 1061 -45.62 13.62 -73.55
CA GLU A 1061 -44.58 14.67 -73.47
C GLU A 1061 -44.95 15.93 -74.28
N GLU A 1062 -45.54 15.74 -75.47
CA GLU A 1062 -46.02 16.84 -76.31
C GLU A 1062 -47.33 17.46 -75.75
N ASN A 1063 -48.20 16.64 -75.16
CA ASN A 1063 -49.41 17.08 -74.45
C ASN A 1063 -49.07 17.91 -73.21
N ASP A 1064 -48.06 17.54 -72.42
CA ASP A 1064 -47.64 18.30 -71.23
C ASP A 1064 -47.00 19.64 -71.63
N ALA A 1065 -46.23 19.67 -72.72
CA ALA A 1065 -45.76 20.93 -73.32
C ALA A 1065 -46.92 21.83 -73.77
N GLN A 1066 -47.97 21.26 -74.37
CA GLN A 1066 -49.19 21.99 -74.73
C GLN A 1066 -49.99 22.45 -73.50
N LEU A 1067 -50.02 21.67 -72.42
CA LEU A 1067 -50.70 22.00 -71.16
C LEU A 1067 -50.02 23.18 -70.45
N LEU A 1068 -48.69 23.28 -70.53
CA LEU A 1068 -47.95 24.48 -70.10
C LEU A 1068 -48.36 25.71 -70.92
N GLN A 1069 -48.50 25.59 -72.24
CA GLN A 1069 -48.99 26.68 -73.09
C GLN A 1069 -50.42 27.09 -72.71
N GLU A 1070 -51.33 26.12 -72.52
CA GLU A 1070 -52.72 26.34 -72.14
C GLU A 1070 -52.84 27.11 -70.81
N ARG A 1071 -52.03 26.75 -69.81
CA ARG A 1071 -52.21 27.21 -68.42
C ARG A 1071 -51.31 28.37 -68.02
N LEU A 1072 -50.01 28.31 -68.31
CA LEU A 1072 -49.07 29.34 -67.87
C LEU A 1072 -49.11 30.56 -68.80
N PHE A 1073 -48.87 30.33 -70.09
CA PHE A 1073 -48.66 31.43 -71.03
C PHE A 1073 -49.96 32.16 -71.36
N ASN A 1074 -51.04 31.43 -71.66
CA ASN A 1074 -52.34 32.05 -71.96
C ASN A 1074 -52.94 32.85 -70.77
N THR A 1075 -52.68 32.45 -69.51
CA THR A 1075 -53.21 33.19 -68.34
C THR A 1075 -52.42 34.46 -68.08
N LEU A 1076 -51.09 34.46 -68.31
CA LEU A 1076 -50.26 35.68 -68.29
C LEU A 1076 -50.72 36.68 -69.36
N GLU A 1077 -51.03 36.22 -70.58
CA GLU A 1077 -51.59 37.07 -71.64
C GLU A 1077 -52.99 37.60 -71.28
N THR A 1078 -53.85 36.74 -70.70
CA THR A 1078 -55.19 37.12 -70.25
C THR A 1078 -55.15 38.21 -69.17
N ALA A 1079 -54.29 38.05 -68.15
CA ALA A 1079 -54.05 39.09 -67.14
C ALA A 1079 -53.42 40.36 -67.74
N GLY A 1080 -52.64 40.22 -68.81
CA GLY A 1080 -52.12 41.33 -69.61
C GLY A 1080 -53.19 42.20 -70.27
N THR A 1081 -54.43 41.73 -70.43
CA THR A 1081 -55.51 42.47 -71.13
C THR A 1081 -55.79 43.85 -70.50
N SER A 1082 -55.81 43.93 -69.17
CA SER A 1082 -56.09 45.17 -68.43
C SER A 1082 -54.88 46.11 -68.31
N VAL A 1083 -53.68 45.68 -68.71
CA VAL A 1083 -52.49 46.54 -68.73
C VAL A 1083 -52.72 47.71 -69.69
N GLU A 1084 -52.28 48.89 -69.30
CA GLU A 1084 -52.56 50.15 -69.99
C GLU A 1084 -52.06 50.10 -71.44
N PRO A 1085 -52.75 50.76 -72.40
CA PRO A 1085 -52.40 50.67 -73.82
C PRO A 1085 -50.94 51.06 -74.11
N TRP A 1086 -50.39 52.04 -73.38
CA TRP A 1086 -48.99 52.46 -73.53
C TRP A 1086 -48.02 51.38 -73.06
N ALA A 1087 -48.29 50.70 -71.95
CA ALA A 1087 -47.44 49.66 -71.39
C ALA A 1087 -47.50 48.35 -72.19
N ARG A 1088 -48.69 47.97 -72.71
CA ARG A 1088 -48.81 46.89 -73.70
C ARG A 1088 -48.06 47.19 -74.98
N ASN A 1089 -48.25 48.39 -75.55
CA ASN A 1089 -47.53 48.79 -76.77
C ASN A 1089 -46.02 48.88 -76.52
N LEU A 1090 -45.57 49.33 -75.35
CA LEU A 1090 -44.15 49.37 -74.99
C LEU A 1090 -43.53 47.98 -74.83
N ARG A 1091 -44.25 47.04 -74.19
CA ARG A 1091 -43.82 45.64 -74.08
C ARG A 1091 -43.83 44.94 -75.45
N LEU A 1092 -44.84 45.20 -76.28
CA LEU A 1092 -44.88 44.71 -77.67
C LEU A 1092 -43.73 45.28 -78.50
N ASN A 1093 -43.41 46.57 -78.33
CA ASN A 1093 -42.23 47.20 -78.95
C ASN A 1093 -40.92 46.59 -78.44
N ALA A 1094 -40.85 46.10 -77.20
CA ALA A 1094 -39.71 45.37 -76.69
C ALA A 1094 -39.58 43.97 -77.30
N THR A 1095 -40.65 43.17 -77.32
CA THR A 1095 -40.64 41.81 -77.92
C THR A 1095 -40.55 41.83 -79.45
N THR A 1096 -40.90 42.94 -80.09
CA THR A 1096 -40.80 43.16 -81.55
C THR A 1096 -39.56 43.98 -81.95
N GLY A 1097 -38.80 44.51 -80.98
CA GLY A 1097 -37.56 45.27 -81.19
C GLY A 1097 -37.70 46.64 -81.88
N LYS A 1098 -38.79 47.40 -81.65
CA LYS A 1098 -39.12 48.64 -82.40
C LYS A 1098 -39.56 49.80 -81.49
N PHE A 1099 -38.61 50.63 -81.05
CA PHE A 1099 -38.88 51.81 -80.20
C PHE A 1099 -38.85 53.12 -80.99
N GLY A 1100 -39.92 53.92 -80.90
CA GLY A 1100 -40.07 55.21 -81.59
C GLY A 1100 -39.69 56.43 -80.75
N TYR A 1101 -38.55 56.40 -80.05
CA TYR A 1101 -38.12 57.50 -79.18
C TYR A 1101 -37.41 58.63 -79.96
N LYS A 1102 -37.56 59.87 -79.47
CA LYS A 1102 -36.75 61.02 -79.88
C LYS A 1102 -35.53 61.16 -78.97
N THR A 1103 -34.42 61.65 -79.52
CA THR A 1103 -33.21 61.94 -78.74
C THR A 1103 -33.39 63.21 -77.92
N GLU A 1104 -33.29 63.11 -76.60
CA GLU A 1104 -33.22 64.28 -75.71
C GLU A 1104 -31.88 65.02 -75.88
N ILE A 1105 -31.92 66.35 -75.79
CA ILE A 1105 -30.75 67.22 -76.00
C ILE A 1105 -30.47 67.99 -74.71
N ALA A 1106 -29.45 67.55 -73.97
CA ALA A 1106 -28.98 68.20 -72.75
C ALA A 1106 -28.78 69.72 -72.95
N THR A 1107 -29.32 70.49 -72.02
CA THR A 1107 -29.29 71.97 -72.01
C THR A 1107 -27.87 72.50 -71.79
N GLN A 1108 -27.64 73.79 -72.05
CA GLN A 1108 -26.30 74.37 -71.90
C GLN A 1108 -25.78 74.34 -70.46
N GLU A 1109 -26.67 74.40 -69.47
CA GLU A 1109 -26.31 74.23 -68.05
C GLU A 1109 -25.77 72.81 -67.82
N GLU A 1110 -26.53 71.78 -68.18
CA GLU A 1110 -26.16 70.36 -68.06
C GLU A 1110 -24.95 69.97 -68.94
N LYS A 1111 -24.65 70.74 -70.00
CA LYS A 1111 -23.73 70.31 -71.07
C LYS A 1111 -22.41 71.07 -71.16
N ILE A 1112 -22.38 72.35 -70.76
CA ILE A 1112 -21.17 73.19 -70.82
C ILE A 1112 -20.82 73.79 -69.44
N TYR A 1113 -21.80 74.00 -68.55
CA TYR A 1113 -21.58 74.59 -67.23
C TYR A 1113 -21.59 73.58 -66.07
N ASP A 1114 -21.97 72.32 -66.33
CA ASP A 1114 -21.91 71.22 -65.37
C ASP A 1114 -20.46 70.84 -65.00
N ASP A 1115 -20.18 70.65 -63.70
CA ASP A 1115 -18.85 70.34 -63.15
C ASP A 1115 -18.24 69.04 -63.69
N GLU A 1116 -19.08 68.06 -64.05
CA GLU A 1116 -18.64 66.71 -64.42
C GLU A 1116 -19.07 66.30 -65.83
N TYR A 1117 -20.31 66.55 -66.21
CA TYR A 1117 -20.91 66.02 -67.43
C TYR A 1117 -20.37 66.71 -68.69
N TYR A 1118 -19.82 67.93 -68.59
CA TYR A 1118 -19.17 68.64 -69.71
C TYR A 1118 -18.05 67.83 -70.38
N ARG A 1119 -17.37 66.94 -69.65
CA ARG A 1119 -16.24 66.13 -70.15
C ARG A 1119 -16.62 65.20 -71.31
N TRP A 1120 -17.90 64.83 -71.42
CA TRP A 1120 -18.42 63.95 -72.48
C TRP A 1120 -18.73 64.70 -73.78
N PHE A 1121 -18.67 66.03 -73.77
CA PHE A 1121 -19.10 66.89 -74.89
C PHE A 1121 -18.00 67.80 -75.46
N ILE A 1122 -16.81 67.80 -74.85
CA ILE A 1122 -15.63 68.52 -75.37
C ILE A 1122 -14.96 67.75 -76.52
N GLN A 1123 -14.52 68.49 -77.55
CA GLN A 1123 -13.70 67.92 -78.62
C GLN A 1123 -12.24 67.80 -78.13
N PRO A 1124 -11.62 66.60 -78.12
CA PRO A 1124 -10.21 66.45 -77.78
C PRO A 1124 -9.32 67.34 -78.66
N GLY A 1125 -8.41 68.10 -78.04
CA GLY A 1125 -7.54 69.07 -78.72
C GLY A 1125 -8.10 70.51 -78.82
N ARG A 1126 -9.29 70.80 -78.29
CA ARG A 1126 -9.82 72.18 -78.17
C ARG A 1126 -10.06 72.56 -76.71
N HIS A 1127 -9.06 73.20 -76.09
CA HIS A 1127 -9.22 73.83 -74.78
C HIS A 1127 -9.79 75.25 -74.95
N PRO A 1128 -11.06 75.52 -74.61
CA PRO A 1128 -11.75 76.75 -75.03
C PRO A 1128 -11.23 78.02 -74.34
N ASN A 1129 -10.77 77.90 -73.09
CA ASN A 1129 -10.10 78.99 -72.38
C ASN A 1129 -8.81 78.50 -71.67
N PRO A 1130 -7.65 78.47 -72.36
CA PRO A 1130 -6.41 77.90 -71.83
C PRO A 1130 -5.74 78.74 -70.73
N SER A 1131 -6.23 79.96 -70.43
CA SER A 1131 -5.81 80.73 -69.25
C SER A 1131 -6.74 80.57 -68.05
N GLY A 1132 -7.89 79.89 -68.21
CA GLY A 1132 -8.89 79.70 -67.15
C GLY A 1132 -9.67 80.97 -66.75
N LEU A 1133 -9.47 82.10 -67.43
CA LEU A 1133 -10.00 83.41 -67.04
C LEU A 1133 -10.85 84.01 -68.17
N THR A 1134 -12.17 84.09 -68.00
CA THR A 1134 -13.11 84.38 -69.10
C THR A 1134 -13.37 85.87 -69.28
N LEU A 1135 -13.14 86.36 -70.51
CA LEU A 1135 -13.38 87.75 -70.94
C LEU A 1135 -14.89 88.00 -71.25
N ASN A 1136 -15.37 89.23 -71.09
CA ASN A 1136 -16.77 89.48 -70.72
C ASN A 1136 -17.81 89.71 -71.91
N GLY A 1137 -18.21 88.73 -72.80
CA GLY A 1137 -19.63 88.50 -73.37
C GLY A 1137 -20.14 88.07 -74.87
N ARG A 1138 -20.76 86.83 -75.14
CA ARG A 1138 -22.06 86.28 -75.88
C ARG A 1138 -22.41 85.95 -77.46
N LYS A 1139 -23.10 84.79 -77.92
CA LYS A 1139 -24.13 84.46 -79.12
C LYS A 1139 -24.21 83.04 -79.96
N GLY A 1140 -25.33 82.57 -80.70
CA GLY A 1140 -25.46 81.43 -81.79
C GLY A 1140 -26.86 80.72 -82.28
N GLN A 1141 -27.08 79.97 -83.47
CA GLN A 1141 -28.37 79.18 -83.98
C GLN A 1141 -28.50 78.31 -85.38
N PHE A 1142 -29.47 77.30 -85.57
CA PHE A 1142 -30.39 76.65 -86.70
C PHE A 1142 -30.17 75.62 -87.98
N GLU A 1143 -31.24 74.80 -88.43
CA GLU A 1143 -31.78 74.18 -89.79
C GLU A 1143 -31.78 72.63 -90.39
N GLU A 1144 -32.46 72.22 -91.55
CA GLU A 1144 -32.95 70.81 -92.11
C GLU A 1144 -32.79 70.45 -93.71
N GLY A 1145 -33.19 69.41 -94.58
CA GLY A 1145 -34.04 68.11 -94.85
C GLY A 1145 -33.71 67.33 -96.26
N HIS A 1146 -34.30 66.33 -97.08
CA HIS A 1146 -35.47 65.33 -97.26
C HIS A 1146 -35.51 64.33 -98.59
N SER A 1147 -36.00 63.01 -98.59
CA SER A 1147 -36.66 61.99 -99.62
C SER A 1147 -36.07 61.21 -100.94
N ARG A 1148 -36.41 59.89 -101.35
CA ARG A 1148 -35.95 59.15 -102.65
C ARG A 1148 -36.19 57.65 -103.22
N ASP A 1149 -36.96 56.67 -102.73
CA ASP A 1149 -36.31 55.34 -102.38
C ASP A 1149 -36.36 53.98 -103.18
N GLU A 1150 -37.05 53.76 -104.33
CA GLU A 1150 -37.23 52.37 -104.91
C GLU A 1150 -35.93 51.65 -105.39
N GLU A 1151 -34.83 52.38 -105.63
CA GLU A 1151 -33.54 51.79 -106.04
C GLU A 1151 -32.66 51.35 -104.86
N LEU A 1152 -32.93 51.79 -103.63
CA LEU A 1152 -32.05 51.58 -102.47
C LEU A 1152 -32.09 50.14 -101.93
N GLU A 1153 -33.28 49.53 -101.79
CA GLU A 1153 -33.40 48.16 -101.27
C GLU A 1153 -32.73 47.11 -102.17
N ARG A 1154 -32.74 47.34 -103.49
CA ARG A 1154 -32.08 46.45 -104.47
C ARG A 1154 -30.55 46.44 -104.32
N MET A 1155 -29.97 47.45 -103.67
CA MET A 1155 -28.55 47.50 -103.31
C MET A 1155 -28.24 46.87 -101.94
N TRP A 1156 -29.20 46.82 -101.01
CA TRP A 1156 -28.97 46.29 -99.65
C TRP A 1156 -28.88 44.75 -99.58
N ARG A 1157 -29.59 44.01 -100.44
CA ARG A 1157 -29.56 42.52 -100.48
C ARG A 1157 -28.23 41.89 -100.97
N LYS A 1158 -27.10 42.58 -100.81
CA LYS A 1158 -25.82 42.21 -101.44
C LYS A 1158 -24.55 42.53 -100.63
N VAL A 1159 -24.67 43.10 -99.42
CA VAL A 1159 -23.54 43.74 -98.72
C VAL A 1159 -23.40 43.32 -97.24
N VAL A 1160 -24.51 42.97 -96.57
CA VAL A 1160 -24.56 42.61 -95.14
C VAL A 1160 -25.60 41.49 -94.95
N ALA A 1161 -25.54 40.76 -93.82
CA ALA A 1161 -26.41 39.64 -93.42
C ALA A 1161 -26.20 38.34 -94.24
N ASP A 1162 -26.01 37.14 -93.66
CA ASP A 1162 -25.84 36.76 -92.24
C ASP A 1162 -24.62 35.83 -92.10
N GLY A 1163 -23.71 36.02 -91.14
CA GLY A 1163 -23.76 36.94 -90.00
C GLY A 1163 -24.40 36.36 -88.73
N ASN A 1164 -24.76 35.06 -88.75
CA ASN A 1164 -25.16 34.32 -87.56
C ASN A 1164 -23.98 34.20 -86.58
N ASN A 1165 -23.77 35.25 -85.81
CA ASN A 1165 -22.79 35.33 -84.74
C ASN A 1165 -23.41 35.95 -83.47
N ASP A 1166 -24.61 35.49 -83.11
CA ASP A 1166 -24.99 35.35 -81.70
C ASP A 1166 -24.20 34.18 -81.08
N PHE A 1167 -22.88 34.34 -81.09
CA PHE A 1167 -21.98 33.74 -80.09
C PHE A 1167 -21.82 34.72 -78.91
N ALA A 1168 -22.94 35.36 -78.57
CA ALA A 1168 -23.23 36.14 -77.38
C ALA A 1168 -24.69 35.81 -77.02
N ALA A 1169 -25.08 35.56 -75.76
CA ALA A 1169 -24.30 35.44 -74.53
C ALA A 1169 -24.54 34.05 -73.89
N THR A 1170 -23.62 33.49 -73.11
CA THR A 1170 -22.51 34.13 -72.39
C THR A 1170 -21.13 33.58 -72.75
N THR A 1171 -20.32 34.43 -73.39
CA THR A 1171 -18.86 34.46 -73.18
C THR A 1171 -18.48 35.89 -72.76
N SER A 1172 -18.49 36.18 -71.46
CA SER A 1172 -18.30 37.56 -70.97
C SER A 1172 -17.74 37.66 -69.55
N GLY A 1173 -16.59 37.01 -69.27
CA GLY A 1173 -15.66 37.52 -68.26
C GLY A 1173 -15.02 36.51 -67.29
N MET A 1174 -13.71 36.24 -67.45
CA MET A 1174 -12.76 37.12 -66.75
C MET A 1174 -12.64 38.38 -67.62
N PRO A 1175 -12.96 39.55 -67.07
CA PRO A 1175 -12.13 40.19 -66.07
C PRO A 1175 -12.79 40.09 -64.67
N VAL A 1176 -12.10 40.17 -63.53
CA VAL A 1176 -11.08 41.15 -63.10
C VAL A 1176 -11.70 42.56 -63.05
N TYR A 1177 -11.41 43.31 -62.00
CA TYR A 1177 -12.19 44.47 -61.53
C TYR A 1177 -13.55 44.04 -60.97
N ASP A 1178 -13.65 43.93 -59.65
CA ASP A 1178 -13.78 45.05 -58.71
C ASP A 1178 -15.18 45.67 -58.91
N GLY A 1179 -16.23 45.26 -58.19
CA GLY A 1179 -16.29 44.48 -56.96
C GLY A 1179 -16.91 45.35 -55.88
N ASP A 1180 -16.09 45.70 -54.89
CA ASP A 1180 -16.18 46.91 -54.06
C ASP A 1180 -17.05 48.07 -54.64
N ALA A 1181 -17.93 48.73 -53.87
CA ALA A 1181 -18.16 48.58 -52.43
C ALA A 1181 -19.31 49.48 -51.90
N LYS A 1182 -19.73 49.24 -50.64
CA LYS A 1182 -20.10 50.26 -49.64
C LYS A 1182 -21.37 51.10 -49.94
N ASN A 1183 -22.00 51.81 -49.00
CA ASN A 1183 -21.81 51.89 -47.55
C ASN A 1183 -23.13 52.19 -46.80
N ALA A 1184 -23.27 51.63 -45.60
CA ALA A 1184 -23.91 52.18 -44.39
C ALA A 1184 -23.91 51.02 -43.35
N GLU A 1185 -23.06 51.03 -42.32
CA GLU A 1185 -23.20 51.82 -41.07
C GLU A 1185 -24.50 51.42 -40.32
N ASP A 1186 -24.49 50.91 -39.08
CA ASP A 1186 -23.43 50.71 -38.06
C ASP A 1186 -23.97 49.73 -36.96
N SER A 1187 -23.22 49.10 -36.03
CA SER A 1187 -21.78 49.06 -35.68
C SER A 1187 -21.47 47.94 -34.64
N TYR A 1188 -20.19 47.53 -34.52
CA TYR A 1188 -19.54 46.71 -33.45
C TYR A 1188 -20.07 45.27 -33.16
N ALA A 1189 -19.30 44.27 -32.68
CA ALA A 1189 -17.86 43.88 -32.65
C ALA A 1189 -17.73 42.58 -31.80
N ALA A 1190 -16.62 41.84 -31.67
CA ALA A 1190 -15.51 41.36 -32.53
C ALA A 1190 -14.54 40.54 -31.61
N GLY A 1191 -13.77 39.53 -32.02
CA GLY A 1191 -13.68 38.78 -33.29
C GLY A 1191 -12.46 37.84 -33.29
N ASP A 1192 -12.62 36.65 -33.91
CA ASP A 1192 -11.57 35.80 -34.55
C ASP A 1192 -10.46 35.18 -33.63
N ASP A 1193 -9.60 34.21 -34.02
CA ASP A 1193 -9.22 33.71 -35.37
C ASP A 1193 -8.51 32.29 -35.35
N VAL A 1194 -8.16 31.75 -36.55
CA VAL A 1194 -7.13 30.72 -36.90
C VAL A 1194 -7.48 29.19 -36.98
N ASP A 1195 -7.83 28.73 -38.21
CA ASP A 1195 -7.17 27.69 -39.09
C ASP A 1195 -6.77 26.23 -38.60
N VAL A 1196 -6.67 25.15 -39.44
CA VAL A 1196 -6.99 24.87 -40.88
C VAL A 1196 -7.10 23.34 -41.21
N VAL A 1197 -7.98 23.03 -42.18
CA VAL A 1197 -8.17 21.90 -43.16
C VAL A 1197 -7.07 20.79 -43.30
N THR A 1198 -7.41 19.48 -43.38
CA THR A 1198 -7.48 18.58 -44.61
C THR A 1198 -7.78 17.11 -44.19
N THR A 1199 -8.76 16.37 -44.75
CA THR A 1199 -8.81 15.50 -45.98
C THR A 1199 -7.73 14.39 -46.05
N ASP A 1200 -7.97 13.14 -46.50
CA ASP A 1200 -9.06 12.61 -47.35
C ASP A 1200 -9.28 11.06 -47.31
N ALA A 1201 -10.39 10.60 -47.89
CA ALA A 1201 -10.67 9.33 -48.61
C ALA A 1201 -10.47 7.89 -48.03
N ASN A 1202 -11.61 7.15 -47.98
CA ASN A 1202 -11.86 5.79 -48.56
C ASN A 1202 -11.29 4.47 -47.97
N VAL A 1203 -11.88 3.25 -48.10
CA VAL A 1203 -13.26 2.66 -48.31
C VAL A 1203 -13.12 1.11 -48.56
N PRO A 1204 -14.09 0.19 -48.34
CA PRO A 1204 -14.72 -0.27 -47.08
C PRO A 1204 -14.84 -1.84 -47.06
N VAL A 1205 -16.02 -2.41 -46.73
CA VAL A 1205 -16.50 -3.82 -46.98
C VAL A 1205 -15.89 -4.94 -46.13
N ASP A 1206 -16.64 -5.90 -45.56
CA ASP A 1206 -18.06 -6.02 -45.10
C ASP A 1206 -18.12 -7.23 -44.14
N GLY A 1207 -19.18 -7.38 -43.33
CA GLY A 1207 -19.36 -8.58 -42.50
C GLY A 1207 -20.40 -8.52 -41.39
N ASP A 1208 -21.66 -8.24 -41.71
CA ASP A 1208 -22.78 -8.56 -40.82
C ASP A 1208 -22.88 -10.08 -40.59
N ASP A 1209 -23.21 -10.52 -39.37
CA ASP A 1209 -24.45 -11.29 -39.22
C ASP A 1209 -25.04 -11.25 -37.79
N SER A 1210 -26.35 -11.22 -37.80
CA SER A 1210 -27.36 -11.06 -36.75
C SER A 1210 -27.30 -11.93 -35.47
N SER A 1211 -27.40 -11.27 -34.30
CA SER A 1211 -28.19 -11.74 -33.13
C SER A 1211 -28.51 -10.61 -32.15
#